data_AF-A0A1X7C0I4-F1
#
_entry.id   AF-A0A1X7C0I4-F1
#
_cell.length_a   1.000
_cell.length_b   1.000
_cell.length_c   1.000
_cell.angle_alpha   90.00
_cell.angle_beta   90.00
_cell.angle_gamma   90.00
#
_symmetry.space_group_name_H-M   'P 1'
#
loop_
_entity.id
_entity.type
_entity.pdbx_description
1 polymer ?
#
loop_
_entity_poly.entity_id
_entity_poly.type
_entity_poly.pdbx_seq_one_letter_code
_entity_poly.pdbx_strand_id
1 'polypeptide(L)'
;MNKDSLFKDGICLTPQDLIRYEHTLKDLINEFLPFDSYSLYFPKPAGGAAPQPLVTRYNQEEKHLMLPLKLQGRDLCYFIARGINLKAPKTVPQYLEALATSALEKILLYKTSITDGLTGMATREHFMVKLVKELDLIQNCMMPAPRGCKDPGIPTFSGSVGVVVLDLDNFQRINDRYGYTLGDSIVAEVGRAVSEAAFESVVCARLFEDKFAFLIPDGRPKVCAQLAEKMRVIVERLHVEDPVTGDTLKISTSAGFANYPQSLSGPHFKRSAAEQGRILMRKAAKAIATAKDFGRNCVFAYSDILQKGGKVLEVLPLQRIALSIGQSVDAREGGRFLVWSPDYQSGTQAKLTEDERISGSYPTMYKAEVVIIEVQEEIAFAEILHLSDTAWPVTAGDRLTLLDEKDSFFDAQAGPETSATPQRDMVTGLFRYKEFIGRYSRLRQNMDKFSVAVLRLAAGVTDQGGNFQKITDAEVQKIASRAENIFEVDHTGGRYSLNSLIYFFPKQDSDSVMEMILKLVRECEADFDIALSAGVASFPFLNYRRSEILDNCRKGLDHAMMMEKPMVAQFDSVSLNIAADRLYVDGDIYGAVEEFRLALLADSDNILARNSLGICYAQLGKPEQARKQFEQVLEITPSNIMALYNLGWVCQMLGNREEARNAYERCLKLEPDNVFSLVRLGVLAEHDLGLDEAEQFYLKASELKGGDSLTMRHLARISYARQDMEKAREYLHLALNANHNDAYAMNLLARLYLESGEDPQIAEVLARQSAALKPGKEEFWETLATALEVQGKDTEAEQVRSRI
;
A
#
# COMPACT_ATOMS: atom_id res chain seq x y z
N MET A 1 -33.92 19.42 -22.79
CA MET A 1 -33.10 19.69 -24.00
C MET A 1 -33.00 18.41 -24.81
N ASN A 2 -33.17 18.49 -26.14
CA ASN A 2 -33.31 17.35 -27.05
C ASN A 2 -32.19 16.30 -26.89
N LYS A 3 -32.58 15.06 -26.56
CA LYS A 3 -31.70 13.86 -26.54
C LYS A 3 -31.22 13.42 -27.93
N ASP A 4 -31.67 14.06 -29.00
CA ASP A 4 -31.34 13.70 -30.39
C ASP A 4 -30.16 14.45 -31.01
N SER A 5 -29.51 15.40 -30.32
CA SER A 5 -28.50 16.26 -30.95
C SER A 5 -27.04 16.00 -30.55
N LEU A 6 -26.76 14.98 -29.73
CA LEU A 6 -25.48 14.98 -29.03
C LEU A 6 -24.30 14.42 -29.82
N PHE A 7 -24.43 13.40 -30.69
CA PHE A 7 -23.38 12.97 -31.64
C PHE A 7 -23.91 12.09 -32.79
N LYS A 8 -25.07 12.42 -33.38
CA LYS A 8 -25.53 11.73 -34.61
C LYS A 8 -24.85 12.24 -35.88
N ASP A 9 -24.26 13.43 -35.83
CA ASP A 9 -23.39 13.95 -36.87
C ASP A 9 -21.95 13.78 -36.38
N GLY A 10 -21.12 13.00 -37.08
CA GLY A 10 -19.74 12.73 -36.69
C GLY A 10 -18.86 13.99 -36.55
N ILE A 11 -17.54 13.79 -36.42
CA ILE A 11 -16.55 14.87 -36.37
C ILE A 11 -16.85 15.91 -37.48
N CYS A 12 -17.04 17.17 -37.09
CA CYS A 12 -17.37 18.28 -37.99
C CYS A 12 -16.27 19.35 -38.00
N LEU A 13 -16.20 20.17 -39.04
CA LEU A 13 -15.35 21.36 -39.08
C LEU A 13 -16.06 22.56 -38.45
N THR A 14 -15.43 23.16 -37.46
CA THR A 14 -15.87 24.42 -36.83
C THR A 14 -15.13 25.61 -37.44
N PRO A 15 -15.62 26.85 -37.25
CA PRO A 15 -14.89 28.06 -37.63
C PRO A 15 -13.46 28.12 -37.06
N GLN A 16 -13.26 27.66 -35.82
CA GLN A 16 -11.94 27.59 -35.19
C GLN A 16 -11.02 26.58 -35.88
N ASP A 17 -11.56 25.45 -36.36
CA ASP A 17 -10.77 24.49 -37.14
C ASP A 17 -10.30 25.09 -38.46
N LEU A 18 -11.11 25.90 -39.13
CA LEU A 18 -10.73 26.57 -40.37
C LEU A 18 -9.60 27.59 -40.15
N ILE A 19 -9.59 28.26 -39.01
CA ILE A 19 -8.49 29.14 -38.60
C ILE A 19 -7.24 28.30 -38.29
N ARG A 20 -7.40 27.18 -37.58
CA ARG A 20 -6.29 26.27 -37.24
C ARG A 20 -5.64 25.64 -38.48
N TYR A 21 -6.44 25.31 -39.49
CA TYR A 21 -5.99 24.72 -40.76
C TYR A 21 -5.87 25.76 -41.88
N GLU A 22 -5.81 27.05 -41.55
CA GLU A 22 -5.84 28.13 -42.54
C GLU A 22 -4.73 27.99 -43.60
N HIS A 23 -3.50 27.68 -43.18
CA HIS A 23 -2.38 27.48 -44.10
C HIS A 23 -2.61 26.29 -45.04
N THR A 24 -3.08 25.16 -44.51
CA THR A 24 -3.40 23.97 -45.32
C THR A 24 -4.54 24.26 -46.29
N LEU A 25 -5.58 24.96 -45.84
CA LEU A 25 -6.71 25.38 -46.67
C LEU A 25 -6.26 26.31 -47.79
N LYS A 26 -5.42 27.30 -47.48
CA LYS A 26 -4.80 28.20 -48.45
C LYS A 26 -4.04 27.43 -49.52
N ASP A 27 -3.18 26.49 -49.11
CA ASP A 27 -2.35 25.72 -50.05
C ASP A 27 -3.22 24.85 -50.96
N LEU A 28 -4.24 24.18 -50.41
CA LEU A 28 -5.18 23.36 -51.18
C LEU A 28 -6.00 24.19 -52.18
N ILE A 29 -6.43 25.40 -51.81
CA ILE A 29 -7.17 26.28 -52.73
C ILE A 29 -6.22 26.84 -53.81
N ASN A 30 -4.98 27.14 -53.45
CA ASN A 30 -3.98 27.66 -54.39
C ASN A 30 -3.59 26.63 -55.48
N GLU A 31 -3.75 25.32 -55.24
CA GLU A 31 -3.53 24.26 -56.25
C GLU A 31 -4.44 24.41 -57.49
N PHE A 32 -5.68 24.89 -57.30
CA PHE A 32 -6.66 25.03 -58.40
C PHE A 32 -7.07 26.48 -58.69
N LEU A 33 -6.77 27.41 -57.78
CA LEU A 33 -7.09 28.83 -57.91
C LEU A 33 -5.92 29.68 -57.40
N PRO A 34 -4.97 30.07 -58.27
CA PRO A 34 -3.88 30.96 -57.90
C PRO A 34 -4.38 32.37 -57.51
N PHE A 35 -3.89 32.92 -56.41
CA PHE A 35 -4.23 34.27 -55.91
C PHE A 35 -3.02 34.96 -55.27
N ASP A 36 -3.04 36.29 -55.24
CA ASP A 36 -1.96 37.11 -54.65
C ASP A 36 -2.11 37.24 -53.13
N SER A 37 -3.36 37.35 -52.65
CA SER A 37 -3.68 37.42 -51.22
C SER A 37 -5.06 36.85 -50.93
N TYR A 38 -5.28 36.43 -49.67
CA TYR A 38 -6.55 35.84 -49.23
C TYR A 38 -6.93 36.30 -47.82
N SER A 39 -8.21 36.15 -47.47
CA SER A 39 -8.72 36.27 -46.11
C SER A 39 -9.93 35.37 -45.87
N LEU A 40 -10.10 34.89 -44.64
CA LEU A 40 -11.30 34.18 -44.20
C LEU A 40 -12.30 35.16 -43.57
N TYR A 41 -13.54 35.14 -44.04
CA TYR A 41 -14.61 35.98 -43.49
C TYR A 41 -15.78 35.15 -42.99
N PHE A 42 -16.05 35.24 -41.69
CA PHE A 42 -17.14 34.54 -41.01
C PHE A 42 -18.36 35.48 -40.88
N PRO A 43 -19.42 35.30 -41.69
CA PRO A 43 -20.59 36.16 -41.63
C PRO A 43 -21.33 35.99 -40.30
N LYS A 44 -21.61 37.10 -39.60
CA LYS A 44 -22.46 37.11 -38.41
C LYS A 44 -23.93 37.19 -38.85
N PRO A 45 -24.85 36.35 -38.32
CA PRO A 45 -26.26 36.48 -38.62
C PRO A 45 -26.77 37.83 -38.10
N ALA A 46 -27.34 38.65 -38.99
CA ALA A 46 -27.92 39.93 -38.60
C ALA A 46 -29.27 39.68 -37.89
N GLY A 47 -29.34 40.00 -36.60
CA GLY A 47 -30.60 40.25 -35.88
C GLY A 47 -31.71 39.21 -36.04
N GLY A 48 -31.44 37.93 -35.80
CA GLY A 48 -32.49 36.89 -35.74
C GLY A 48 -33.13 36.47 -37.08
N ALA A 49 -32.65 36.99 -38.21
CA ALA A 49 -33.07 36.52 -39.54
C ALA A 49 -32.38 35.20 -39.90
N ALA A 50 -33.09 34.33 -40.64
CA ALA A 50 -32.52 33.09 -41.17
C ALA A 50 -31.29 33.41 -42.05
N PRO A 51 -30.17 32.68 -41.90
CA PRO A 51 -28.96 32.94 -42.68
C PRO A 51 -29.26 32.76 -44.18
N GLN A 52 -29.01 33.80 -44.97
CA GLN A 52 -29.09 33.70 -46.43
C GLN A 52 -27.95 32.78 -46.92
N PRO A 53 -28.22 31.88 -47.89
CA PRO A 53 -27.21 30.96 -48.39
C PRO A 53 -26.04 31.73 -49.01
N LEU A 54 -24.82 31.35 -48.68
CA LEU A 54 -23.62 31.98 -49.22
C LEU A 54 -23.50 31.63 -50.71
N VAL A 55 -23.21 32.62 -51.56
CA VAL A 55 -23.14 32.44 -53.02
C VAL A 55 -21.81 32.95 -53.51
N THR A 56 -21.19 32.22 -54.44
CA THR A 56 -19.97 32.69 -55.10
C THR A 56 -20.20 34.02 -55.81
N ARG A 57 -19.37 35.03 -55.49
CA ARG A 57 -19.39 36.34 -56.15
C ARG A 57 -18.01 36.65 -56.70
N TYR A 58 -17.92 36.89 -58.00
CA TYR A 58 -16.70 37.34 -58.66
C TYR A 58 -16.89 38.77 -59.18
N ASN A 59 -16.05 39.68 -58.72
CA ASN A 59 -15.95 41.04 -59.26
C ASN A 59 -14.77 41.10 -60.26
N GLN A 60 -15.08 41.29 -61.54
CA GLN A 60 -14.08 41.37 -62.61
C GLN A 60 -13.21 42.62 -62.53
N GLU A 61 -13.76 43.76 -62.11
CA GLU A 61 -13.04 45.04 -62.05
C GLU A 61 -11.99 45.03 -60.92
N GLU A 62 -12.33 44.41 -59.79
CA GLU A 62 -11.47 44.33 -58.60
C GLU A 62 -10.63 43.04 -58.52
N LYS A 63 -10.76 42.14 -59.50
CA LYS A 63 -10.13 40.80 -59.50
C LYS A 63 -10.33 40.05 -58.18
N HIS A 64 -11.55 40.13 -57.64
CA HIS A 64 -11.90 39.72 -56.28
C HIS A 64 -12.96 38.61 -56.32
N LEU A 65 -12.66 37.46 -55.70
CA LEU A 65 -13.59 36.33 -55.57
C LEU A 65 -13.96 36.10 -54.11
N MET A 66 -15.25 36.03 -53.84
CA MET A 66 -15.80 35.50 -52.59
C MET A 66 -16.29 34.08 -52.85
N LEU A 67 -15.54 33.09 -52.36
CA LEU A 67 -15.85 31.67 -52.52
C LEU A 67 -16.46 31.13 -51.22
N PRO A 68 -17.72 30.68 -51.22
CA PRO A 68 -18.32 30.11 -50.02
C PRO A 68 -17.71 28.73 -49.74
N LEU A 69 -17.27 28.54 -48.50
CA LEU A 69 -16.79 27.26 -47.98
C LEU A 69 -17.99 26.50 -47.41
N LYS A 70 -18.48 25.52 -48.17
CA LYS A 70 -19.63 24.69 -47.81
C LYS A 70 -19.22 23.24 -47.63
N LEU A 71 -19.70 22.61 -46.56
CA LEU A 71 -19.47 21.21 -46.26
C LEU A 71 -20.77 20.57 -45.79
N GLN A 72 -21.19 19.45 -46.42
CA GLN A 72 -22.41 18.71 -46.10
C GLN A 72 -23.68 19.59 -46.02
N GLY A 73 -23.78 20.60 -46.90
CA GLY A 73 -24.93 21.51 -46.94
C GLY A 73 -24.93 22.62 -45.87
N ARG A 74 -23.88 22.72 -45.04
CA ARG A 74 -23.66 23.81 -44.08
C ARG A 74 -22.70 24.86 -44.64
N ASP A 75 -23.09 26.13 -44.54
CA ASP A 75 -22.24 27.27 -44.87
C ASP A 75 -21.31 27.59 -43.68
N LEU A 76 -19.99 27.52 -43.88
CA LEU A 76 -19.00 27.77 -42.83
C LEU A 76 -18.48 29.22 -42.84
N CYS A 77 -17.91 29.66 -43.97
CA CYS A 77 -17.37 31.01 -44.14
C CYS A 77 -17.14 31.36 -45.62
N TYR A 78 -16.69 32.57 -45.91
CA TYR A 78 -16.14 32.95 -47.21
C TYR A 78 -14.62 32.87 -47.21
N PHE A 79 -14.06 32.22 -48.23
CA PHE A 79 -12.68 32.40 -48.65
C PHE A 79 -12.63 33.55 -49.67
N ILE A 80 -12.08 34.69 -49.24
CA ILE A 80 -11.94 35.88 -50.07
C ILE A 80 -10.56 35.85 -50.70
N ALA A 81 -10.49 35.73 -52.02
CA ALA A 81 -9.23 35.70 -52.74
C ALA A 81 -9.12 36.89 -53.72
N ARG A 82 -7.93 37.49 -53.78
CA ARG A 82 -7.64 38.72 -54.53
C ARG A 82 -6.54 38.49 -55.57
N GLY A 83 -6.61 39.22 -56.69
CA GLY A 83 -5.62 39.12 -57.77
C GLY A 83 -5.92 38.02 -58.79
N ILE A 84 -7.14 37.49 -58.81
CA ILE A 84 -7.49 36.30 -59.61
C ILE A 84 -7.84 36.67 -61.05
N ASN A 85 -7.34 35.89 -62.01
CA ASN A 85 -7.68 36.01 -63.43
C ASN A 85 -8.52 34.82 -63.92
N LEU A 86 -9.85 34.98 -64.00
CA LEU A 86 -10.79 33.92 -64.41
C LEU A 86 -11.24 34.11 -65.87
N LYS A 87 -10.95 33.13 -66.74
CA LYS A 87 -11.24 33.20 -68.19
C LYS A 87 -12.70 32.88 -68.58
N ALA A 88 -13.50 32.25 -67.70
CA ALA A 88 -14.87 31.78 -68.03
C ALA A 88 -15.89 31.99 -66.89
N PRO A 89 -16.52 33.17 -66.75
CA PRO A 89 -17.23 33.58 -65.52
C PRO A 89 -18.52 32.84 -65.19
N LYS A 90 -19.22 32.25 -66.19
CA LYS A 90 -20.59 31.74 -66.02
C LYS A 90 -20.67 30.30 -65.50
N THR A 91 -19.72 29.44 -65.85
CA THR A 91 -19.70 28.01 -65.47
C THR A 91 -18.72 27.71 -64.34
N VAL A 92 -17.68 28.52 -64.20
CA VAL A 92 -16.60 28.32 -63.22
C VAL A 92 -17.05 28.40 -61.74
N PRO A 93 -18.06 29.19 -61.33
CA PRO A 93 -18.46 29.27 -59.92
C PRO A 93 -18.87 27.91 -59.32
N GLN A 94 -19.64 27.09 -60.04
CA GLN A 94 -20.09 25.78 -59.55
C GLN A 94 -18.93 24.80 -59.39
N TYR A 95 -17.96 24.81 -60.31
CA TYR A 95 -16.76 23.97 -60.21
C TYR A 95 -15.83 24.42 -59.08
N LEU A 96 -15.69 25.74 -58.86
CA LEU A 96 -14.90 26.27 -57.75
C LEU A 96 -15.52 25.93 -56.39
N GLU A 97 -16.84 26.01 -56.26
CA GLU A 97 -17.54 25.57 -55.04
C GLU A 97 -17.30 24.07 -54.78
N ALA A 98 -17.42 23.22 -55.81
CA ALA A 98 -17.16 21.79 -55.66
C ALA A 98 -15.71 21.48 -55.25
N LEU A 99 -14.72 22.14 -55.87
CA LEU A 99 -13.30 21.96 -55.52
C LEU A 99 -12.98 22.48 -54.11
N ALA A 100 -13.59 23.60 -53.70
CA ALA A 100 -13.48 24.08 -52.33
C ALA A 100 -14.09 23.10 -51.32
N THR A 101 -15.23 22.49 -51.64
CA THR A 101 -15.81 21.42 -50.84
C THR A 101 -14.87 20.23 -50.75
N SER A 102 -14.22 19.80 -51.84
CA SER A 102 -13.21 18.72 -51.79
C SER A 102 -11.99 19.07 -50.93
N ALA A 103 -11.54 20.33 -50.93
CA ALA A 103 -10.47 20.79 -50.04
C ALA A 103 -10.90 20.70 -48.56
N LEU A 104 -12.15 21.08 -48.24
CA LEU A 104 -12.72 20.93 -46.90
C LEU A 104 -12.89 19.46 -46.51
N GLU A 105 -13.32 18.58 -47.42
CA GLU A 105 -13.40 17.14 -47.20
C GLU A 105 -12.02 16.54 -46.89
N LYS A 106 -10.96 16.99 -47.57
CA LYS A 106 -9.58 16.57 -47.26
C LYS A 106 -9.15 17.00 -45.85
N ILE A 107 -9.49 18.23 -45.45
CA ILE A 107 -9.22 18.71 -44.07
C ILE A 107 -10.06 17.93 -43.06
N LEU A 108 -11.31 17.61 -43.39
CA LEU A 108 -12.19 16.80 -42.55
C LEU A 108 -11.63 15.39 -42.37
N LEU A 109 -11.20 14.73 -43.45
CA LEU A 109 -10.56 13.42 -43.44
C LEU A 109 -9.27 13.41 -42.62
N TYR A 110 -8.48 14.48 -42.74
CA TYR A 110 -7.30 14.65 -41.90
C TYR A 110 -7.70 14.79 -40.43
N LYS A 111 -8.68 15.65 -40.10
CA LYS A 111 -9.18 15.83 -38.74
C LYS A 111 -9.69 14.51 -38.17
N THR A 112 -10.50 13.77 -38.92
CA THR A 112 -11.04 12.47 -38.47
C THR A 112 -9.96 11.43 -38.25
N SER A 113 -8.87 11.44 -39.03
CA SER A 113 -7.75 10.52 -38.82
C SER A 113 -6.97 10.78 -37.51
N ILE A 114 -7.03 12.00 -36.98
CA ILE A 114 -6.28 12.39 -35.79
C ILE A 114 -7.16 12.60 -34.56
N THR A 115 -8.49 12.50 -34.66
CA THR A 115 -9.43 12.67 -33.54
C THR A 115 -10.22 11.40 -33.23
N ASP A 116 -10.44 11.13 -31.95
CA ASP A 116 -11.32 10.08 -31.44
C ASP A 116 -12.79 10.40 -31.75
N GLY A 117 -13.51 9.41 -32.30
CA GLY A 117 -14.90 9.59 -32.74
C GLY A 117 -15.91 9.82 -31.60
N LEU A 118 -15.59 9.39 -30.38
CA LEU A 118 -16.50 9.50 -29.23
C LEU A 118 -16.32 10.82 -28.47
N THR A 119 -15.07 11.23 -28.26
CA THR A 119 -14.73 12.40 -27.43
C THR A 119 -14.40 13.65 -28.24
N GLY A 120 -14.05 13.50 -29.52
CA GLY A 120 -13.55 14.59 -30.37
C GLY A 120 -12.12 15.06 -30.03
N MET A 121 -11.48 14.44 -29.04
CA MET A 121 -10.09 14.70 -28.64
C MET A 121 -9.10 14.05 -29.60
N ALA A 122 -7.81 14.38 -29.51
CA ALA A 122 -6.80 13.73 -30.36
C ALA A 122 -6.68 12.22 -30.06
N THR A 123 -6.29 11.43 -31.07
CA THR A 123 -5.96 10.01 -30.89
C THR A 123 -4.61 9.85 -30.18
N ARG A 124 -4.39 8.67 -29.58
CA ARG A 124 -3.11 8.30 -28.97
C ARG A 124 -1.93 8.47 -29.91
N GLU A 125 -2.08 8.10 -31.17
CA GLU A 125 -1.00 8.20 -32.17
C GLU A 125 -0.63 9.66 -32.41
N HIS A 126 -1.63 10.53 -32.61
CA HIS A 126 -1.40 11.95 -32.80
C HIS A 126 -0.77 12.61 -31.56
N PHE A 127 -1.22 12.22 -30.37
CA PHE A 127 -0.63 12.67 -29.10
C PHE A 127 0.85 12.33 -29.02
N MET A 128 1.23 11.09 -29.32
CA MET A 128 2.62 10.65 -29.30
C MET A 128 3.47 11.41 -30.33
N VAL A 129 2.97 11.62 -31.54
CA VAL A 129 3.68 12.41 -32.56
C VAL A 129 3.95 13.84 -32.07
N LYS A 130 2.96 14.46 -31.42
CA LYS A 130 3.12 15.81 -30.83
C LYS A 130 4.13 15.82 -29.67
N LEU A 131 4.05 14.86 -28.76
CA LEU A 131 4.98 14.74 -27.64
C LEU A 131 6.42 14.57 -28.13
N VAL A 132 6.65 13.69 -29.11
CA VAL A 132 7.98 13.47 -29.69
C VAL A 132 8.52 14.73 -30.35
N LYS A 133 7.67 15.45 -31.10
CA LYS A 133 8.05 16.72 -31.72
C LYS A 133 8.47 17.77 -30.67
N GLU A 134 7.75 17.90 -29.57
CA GLU A 134 8.12 18.83 -28.49
C GLU A 134 9.45 18.45 -27.83
N LEU A 135 9.68 17.16 -27.58
CA LEU A 135 10.94 16.68 -27.03
C LEU A 135 12.12 16.91 -27.99
N ASP A 136 11.94 16.63 -29.29
CA ASP A 136 12.95 16.92 -30.32
C ASP A 136 13.28 18.42 -30.38
N LEU A 137 12.27 19.30 -30.32
CA LEU A 137 12.48 20.75 -30.29
C LEU A 137 13.31 21.18 -29.08
N ILE A 138 13.00 20.65 -27.89
CA ILE A 138 13.75 20.95 -26.67
C ILE A 138 15.19 20.44 -26.76
N GLN A 139 15.41 19.21 -27.26
CA GLN A 139 16.75 18.63 -27.42
C GLN A 139 17.61 19.44 -28.39
N ASN A 140 17.05 19.82 -29.55
CA ASN A 140 17.74 20.62 -30.56
C ASN A 140 18.07 22.04 -30.05
N CYS A 141 17.27 22.59 -29.14
CA CYS A 141 17.56 23.86 -28.47
C CYS A 141 18.63 23.73 -27.37
N MET A 142 18.71 22.58 -26.68
CA MET A 142 19.71 22.33 -25.62
C MET A 142 21.08 21.88 -26.17
N MET A 143 21.14 21.26 -27.35
CA MET A 143 22.39 20.90 -28.04
C MET A 143 22.47 21.65 -29.38
N PRO A 144 23.12 22.83 -29.45
CA PRO A 144 23.22 23.55 -30.71
C PRO A 144 24.17 22.81 -31.65
N ALA A 145 23.62 22.19 -32.70
CA ALA A 145 24.37 21.99 -33.93
C ALA A 145 24.70 23.35 -34.57
N PRO A 146 25.71 23.47 -35.48
CA PRO A 146 26.22 24.75 -35.98
C PRO A 146 25.24 25.61 -36.81
N ARG A 147 23.98 25.18 -36.95
CA ARG A 147 22.89 25.90 -37.60
C ARG A 147 21.70 25.93 -36.65
N GLY A 148 21.81 26.69 -35.56
CA GLY A 148 20.70 26.96 -34.68
C GLY A 148 19.60 27.72 -35.42
N CYS A 149 18.45 27.10 -35.60
CA CYS A 149 17.23 27.74 -36.10
C CYS A 149 16.80 28.83 -35.13
N LYS A 150 17.14 30.09 -35.44
CA LYS A 150 16.36 31.25 -34.98
C LYS A 150 15.24 31.47 -35.98
N ASP A 151 14.11 30.79 -35.76
CA ASP A 151 12.86 31.21 -36.38
C ASP A 151 12.23 32.29 -35.48
N PRO A 152 12.12 33.56 -35.92
CA PRO A 152 11.67 34.67 -35.09
C PRO A 152 10.18 34.62 -34.69
N GLY A 153 9.43 33.61 -35.14
CA GLY A 153 8.01 33.43 -34.83
C GLY A 153 7.69 32.54 -33.62
N ILE A 154 8.68 31.89 -32.98
CA ILE A 154 8.40 30.92 -31.91
C ILE A 154 8.60 31.57 -30.53
N PRO A 155 7.55 31.66 -29.69
CA PRO A 155 7.69 32.21 -28.34
C PRO A 155 8.66 31.34 -27.54
N THR A 156 9.59 32.00 -26.86
CA THR A 156 10.52 31.50 -25.83
C THR A 156 10.20 30.09 -25.32
N PHE A 157 10.89 29.07 -25.85
CA PHE A 157 10.81 27.72 -25.32
C PHE A 157 11.44 27.68 -23.93
N SER A 158 10.63 27.41 -22.92
CA SER A 158 11.11 26.73 -21.71
C SER A 158 11.60 25.34 -22.09
N GLY A 159 12.74 24.89 -21.56
CA GLY A 159 13.24 23.54 -21.79
C GLY A 159 12.45 22.42 -21.08
N SER A 160 11.14 22.58 -20.85
CA SER A 160 10.29 21.63 -20.11
C SER A 160 8.98 21.30 -20.79
N VAL A 161 8.56 20.04 -20.66
CA VAL A 161 7.27 19.51 -21.13
C VAL A 161 6.62 18.72 -20.01
N GLY A 162 5.31 18.90 -19.82
CA GLY A 162 4.50 18.15 -18.87
C GLY A 162 3.58 17.17 -19.58
N VAL A 163 3.47 15.96 -19.05
CA VAL A 163 2.49 14.96 -19.48
C VAL A 163 1.61 14.62 -18.28
N VAL A 164 0.32 14.88 -18.39
CA VAL A 164 -0.69 14.48 -17.41
C VAL A 164 -1.54 13.38 -18.03
N VAL A 165 -1.83 12.33 -17.28
CA VAL A 165 -2.73 11.25 -17.69
C VAL A 165 -3.81 11.12 -16.61
N LEU A 166 -5.06 11.01 -17.05
CA LEU A 166 -6.24 10.74 -16.23
C LEU A 166 -6.75 9.34 -16.53
N ASP A 167 -7.24 8.67 -15.51
CA ASP A 167 -7.84 7.34 -15.59
C ASP A 167 -9.10 7.32 -14.71
N LEU A 168 -10.23 6.90 -15.27
CA LEU A 168 -11.49 6.84 -14.51
C LEU A 168 -11.43 5.71 -13.47
N ASP A 169 -11.94 5.99 -12.28
CA ASP A 169 -11.92 5.02 -11.19
C ASP A 169 -13.10 4.05 -11.33
N ASN A 170 -12.82 2.76 -11.13
CA ASN A 170 -13.83 1.69 -11.18
C ASN A 170 -14.65 1.61 -12.48
N PHE A 171 -14.17 2.17 -13.59
CA PHE A 171 -14.92 2.22 -14.85
C PHE A 171 -15.34 0.84 -15.36
N GLN A 172 -14.48 -0.18 -15.23
CA GLN A 172 -14.84 -1.55 -15.58
C GLN A 172 -16.08 -2.04 -14.82
N ARG A 173 -16.16 -1.75 -13.51
CA ARG A 173 -17.34 -2.12 -12.69
C ARG A 173 -18.60 -1.37 -13.12
N ILE A 174 -18.46 -0.15 -13.63
CA ILE A 174 -19.57 0.62 -14.20
C ILE A 174 -20.07 -0.06 -15.47
N ASN A 175 -19.17 -0.45 -16.37
CA ASN A 175 -19.53 -1.19 -17.59
C ASN A 175 -20.18 -2.54 -17.28
N ASP A 176 -19.64 -3.29 -16.32
CA ASP A 176 -20.16 -4.60 -15.93
C ASP A 176 -21.58 -4.50 -15.33
N ARG A 177 -21.90 -3.38 -14.64
CA ARG A 177 -23.19 -3.17 -13.96
C ARG A 177 -24.25 -2.48 -14.82
N TYR A 178 -23.85 -1.47 -15.60
CA TYR A 178 -24.76 -0.57 -16.32
C TYR A 178 -24.64 -0.67 -17.86
N GLY A 179 -23.66 -1.42 -18.37
CA GLY A 179 -23.45 -1.66 -19.79
C GLY A 179 -22.56 -0.63 -20.50
N TYR A 180 -21.99 -1.05 -21.63
CA TYR A 180 -21.01 -0.26 -22.40
C TYR A 180 -21.58 1.00 -23.04
N THR A 181 -22.88 1.04 -23.35
CA THR A 181 -23.51 2.25 -23.94
C THR A 181 -23.53 3.41 -22.95
N LEU A 182 -23.78 3.14 -21.66
CA LEU A 182 -23.67 4.15 -20.62
C LEU A 182 -22.20 4.52 -20.40
N GLY A 183 -21.30 3.54 -20.40
CA GLY A 183 -19.85 3.76 -20.35
C GLY A 183 -19.36 4.72 -21.44
N ASP A 184 -19.78 4.54 -22.69
CA ASP A 184 -19.45 5.43 -23.80
C ASP A 184 -20.00 6.85 -23.59
N SER A 185 -21.22 6.98 -23.06
CA SER A 185 -21.79 8.29 -22.74
C SER A 185 -20.99 9.02 -21.63
N ILE A 186 -20.56 8.28 -20.61
CA ILE A 186 -19.72 8.79 -19.52
C ILE A 186 -18.38 9.29 -20.08
N VAL A 187 -17.73 8.49 -20.91
CA VAL A 187 -16.43 8.86 -21.51
C VAL A 187 -16.57 10.07 -22.43
N ALA A 188 -17.65 10.15 -23.22
CA ALA A 188 -17.93 11.30 -24.07
C ALA A 188 -18.14 12.58 -23.25
N GLU A 189 -18.89 12.50 -22.15
CA GLU A 189 -19.18 13.64 -21.28
C GLU A 189 -17.96 14.09 -20.49
N VAL A 190 -17.19 13.15 -19.92
CA VAL A 190 -15.90 13.44 -19.29
C VAL A 190 -14.97 14.10 -20.29
N GLY A 191 -14.78 13.51 -21.48
CA GLY A 191 -13.91 14.03 -22.53
C GLY A 191 -14.23 15.47 -22.92
N ARG A 192 -15.53 15.80 -23.05
CA ARG A 192 -15.99 17.17 -23.28
C ARG A 192 -15.61 18.10 -22.13
N ALA A 193 -15.96 17.74 -20.90
CA ALA A 193 -15.75 18.57 -19.72
C ALA A 193 -14.25 18.85 -19.49
N VAL A 194 -13.38 17.85 -19.66
CA VAL A 194 -11.93 18.04 -19.51
C VAL A 194 -11.31 18.83 -20.66
N SER A 195 -11.82 18.66 -21.90
CA SER A 195 -11.32 19.40 -23.06
C SER A 195 -11.71 20.88 -23.01
N GLU A 196 -12.91 21.21 -22.53
CA GLU A 196 -13.35 22.61 -22.35
C GLU A 196 -12.59 23.33 -21.23
N ALA A 197 -12.15 22.58 -20.22
CA ALA A 197 -11.41 23.13 -19.09
C ALA A 197 -9.91 23.32 -19.33
N ALA A 198 -9.37 22.72 -20.39
CA ALA A 198 -7.97 22.81 -20.76
C ALA A 198 -7.64 24.15 -21.44
N PHE A 199 -6.39 24.60 -21.32
CA PHE A 199 -5.92 25.79 -22.03
C PHE A 199 -5.75 25.49 -23.53
N GLU A 200 -5.87 26.50 -24.40
CA GLU A 200 -5.73 26.33 -25.86
C GLU A 200 -4.38 25.72 -26.29
N SER A 201 -3.32 25.93 -25.50
CA SER A 201 -1.99 25.37 -25.75
C SER A 201 -1.85 23.89 -25.37
N VAL A 202 -2.81 23.32 -24.64
CA VAL A 202 -2.75 21.93 -24.15
C VAL A 202 -3.33 21.00 -25.21
N VAL A 203 -2.55 19.99 -25.62
CA VAL A 203 -3.05 18.95 -26.52
C VAL A 203 -3.77 17.90 -25.68
N CYS A 204 -5.09 17.83 -25.83
CA CYS A 204 -5.96 16.87 -25.17
C CYS A 204 -6.16 15.64 -26.07
N ALA A 205 -5.92 14.44 -25.54
CA ALA A 205 -6.10 13.19 -26.27
C ALA A 205 -6.81 12.11 -25.46
N ARG A 206 -7.53 11.21 -26.14
CA ARG A 206 -7.99 9.95 -25.56
C ARG A 206 -6.96 8.87 -25.89
N LEU A 207 -6.48 8.17 -24.86
CA LEU A 207 -5.47 7.12 -25.03
C LEU A 207 -6.09 5.79 -25.41
N PHE A 208 -6.93 5.25 -24.51
CA PHE A 208 -7.60 3.96 -24.64
C PHE A 208 -8.73 3.90 -23.62
N GLU A 209 -9.90 3.38 -24.01
CA GLU A 209 -11.09 3.20 -23.15
C GLU A 209 -11.40 4.45 -22.30
N ASP A 210 -11.00 4.42 -21.03
CA ASP A 210 -11.31 5.34 -19.95
C ASP A 210 -10.15 6.29 -19.58
N LYS A 211 -9.10 6.34 -20.42
CA LYS A 211 -7.88 7.09 -20.15
C LYS A 211 -7.73 8.30 -21.07
N PHE A 212 -7.39 9.44 -20.48
CA PHE A 212 -7.17 10.71 -21.16
C PHE A 212 -5.76 11.22 -20.90
N ALA A 213 -5.17 11.93 -21.86
CA ALA A 213 -3.84 12.51 -21.74
C ALA A 213 -3.81 13.98 -22.16
N PHE A 214 -2.96 14.74 -21.49
CA PHE A 214 -2.77 16.17 -21.70
C PHE A 214 -1.29 16.46 -21.84
N LEU A 215 -0.91 17.02 -22.98
CA LEU A 215 0.45 17.48 -23.25
C LEU A 215 0.48 18.98 -22.97
N ILE A 216 1.34 19.39 -22.04
CA ILE A 216 1.49 20.76 -21.60
C ILE A 216 2.87 21.27 -22.07
N PRO A 217 2.92 22.10 -23.13
CA PRO A 217 4.12 22.86 -23.46
C PRO A 217 4.49 23.81 -22.31
N ASP A 218 5.77 23.95 -21.95
CA ASP A 218 6.22 24.62 -20.71
C ASP A 218 5.57 24.08 -19.43
N GLY A 219 5.29 22.77 -19.41
CA GLY A 219 4.68 22.11 -18.28
C GLY A 219 5.66 21.94 -17.12
N ARG A 220 5.76 22.95 -16.25
CA ARG A 220 6.46 22.81 -14.94
C ARG A 220 5.64 21.92 -13.98
N PRO A 221 6.26 21.25 -13.00
CA PRO A 221 5.55 20.36 -12.07
C PRO A 221 4.33 21.00 -11.41
N LYS A 222 4.44 22.26 -10.96
CA LYS A 222 3.33 22.99 -10.34
C LYS A 222 2.15 23.21 -11.29
N VAL A 223 2.40 23.50 -12.57
CA VAL A 223 1.36 23.70 -13.58
C VAL A 223 0.66 22.38 -13.89
N CYS A 224 1.43 21.29 -13.98
CA CYS A 224 0.90 19.94 -14.21
C CYS A 224 0.02 19.48 -13.06
N ALA A 225 0.46 19.69 -11.81
CA ALA A 225 -0.31 19.37 -10.62
C ALA A 225 -1.63 20.17 -10.56
N GLN A 226 -1.58 21.48 -10.85
CA GLN A 226 -2.77 22.33 -10.87
C GLN A 226 -3.77 21.92 -11.95
N LEU A 227 -3.29 21.57 -13.15
CA LEU A 227 -4.17 21.10 -14.23
C LEU A 227 -4.78 19.74 -13.86
N ALA A 228 -3.99 18.80 -13.39
CA ALA A 228 -4.45 17.47 -12.99
C ALA A 228 -5.53 17.55 -11.90
N GLU A 229 -5.31 18.39 -10.87
CA GLU A 229 -6.27 18.58 -9.78
C GLU A 229 -7.55 19.29 -10.26
N LYS A 230 -7.42 20.28 -11.14
CA LYS A 230 -8.57 20.92 -11.79
C LYS A 230 -9.41 19.90 -12.55
N MET A 231 -8.78 19.02 -13.33
CA MET A 231 -9.50 17.99 -14.09
C MET A 231 -10.18 16.97 -13.17
N ARG A 232 -9.49 16.55 -12.10
CA ARG A 232 -10.05 15.65 -11.09
C ARG A 232 -11.34 16.19 -10.48
N VAL A 233 -11.30 17.44 -10.02
CA VAL A 233 -12.46 18.11 -9.40
C VAL A 233 -13.61 18.30 -10.40
N ILE A 234 -13.31 18.54 -11.68
CA ILE A 234 -14.35 18.64 -12.72
C ILE A 234 -15.05 17.30 -12.91
N VAL A 235 -14.29 16.21 -13.03
CA VAL A 235 -14.85 14.86 -13.20
C VAL A 235 -15.67 14.46 -11.97
N GLU A 236 -15.18 14.75 -10.76
CA GLU A 236 -15.90 14.48 -9.49
C GLU A 236 -17.25 15.19 -9.38
N ARG A 237 -17.42 16.34 -10.07
CA ARG A 237 -18.68 17.09 -10.09
C ARG A 237 -19.66 16.60 -11.15
N LEU A 238 -19.22 15.75 -12.09
CA LEU A 238 -20.11 15.18 -13.10
C LEU A 238 -21.05 14.17 -12.46
N HIS A 239 -22.34 14.33 -12.76
CA HIS A 239 -23.40 13.43 -12.35
C HIS A 239 -24.05 12.92 -13.63
N VAL A 240 -23.93 11.61 -13.87
CA VAL A 240 -24.53 10.97 -15.05
C VAL A 240 -25.72 10.15 -14.58
N GLU A 241 -26.90 10.49 -15.07
CA GLU A 241 -28.12 9.72 -14.78
C GLU A 241 -28.23 8.55 -15.76
N ASP A 242 -28.43 7.34 -15.23
CA ASP A 242 -28.77 6.19 -16.05
C ASP A 242 -30.22 6.30 -16.54
N PRO A 243 -30.46 6.36 -17.86
CA PRO A 243 -31.81 6.52 -18.39
C PRO A 243 -32.74 5.32 -18.15
N VAL A 244 -32.21 4.17 -17.73
CA VAL A 244 -32.99 2.93 -17.51
C VAL A 244 -33.37 2.75 -16.05
N THR A 245 -32.42 2.90 -15.13
CA THR A 245 -32.64 2.73 -13.68
C THR A 245 -33.02 4.03 -12.98
N GLY A 246 -32.69 5.19 -13.55
CA GLY A 246 -32.84 6.49 -12.91
C GLY A 246 -31.79 6.78 -11.83
N ASP A 247 -30.77 5.94 -11.70
CA ASP A 247 -29.69 6.14 -10.74
C ASP A 247 -28.79 7.31 -11.16
N THR A 248 -28.38 8.14 -10.21
CA THR A 248 -27.36 9.17 -10.43
C THR A 248 -25.98 8.61 -10.08
N LEU A 249 -25.13 8.45 -11.08
CA LEU A 249 -23.76 7.97 -10.93
C LEU A 249 -22.80 9.13 -10.66
N LYS A 250 -22.00 8.97 -9.60
CA LYS A 250 -20.83 9.82 -9.34
C LYS A 250 -19.58 9.17 -9.92
N ILE A 251 -18.85 9.92 -10.73
CA ILE A 251 -17.63 9.46 -11.37
C ILE A 251 -16.44 10.09 -10.65
N SER A 252 -15.40 9.31 -10.35
CA SER A 252 -14.13 9.85 -9.88
C SER A 252 -13.00 9.47 -10.83
N THR A 253 -11.88 10.16 -10.73
CA THR A 253 -10.71 9.90 -11.56
C THR A 253 -9.43 10.04 -10.74
N SER A 254 -8.46 9.20 -11.08
CA SER A 254 -7.10 9.32 -10.56
C SER A 254 -6.19 9.90 -11.65
N ALA A 255 -5.34 10.85 -11.29
CA ALA A 255 -4.43 11.51 -12.23
C ALA A 255 -2.97 11.23 -11.87
N GLY A 256 -2.14 11.02 -12.89
CA GLY A 256 -0.70 10.89 -12.75
C GLY A 256 0.01 11.81 -13.73
N PHE A 257 1.11 12.43 -13.32
CA PHE A 257 1.89 13.28 -14.23
C PHE A 257 3.40 13.07 -14.10
N ALA A 258 4.08 13.32 -15.22
CA ALA A 258 5.53 13.28 -15.34
C ALA A 258 6.03 14.50 -16.13
N ASN A 259 7.22 14.99 -15.78
CA ASN A 259 7.79 16.21 -16.34
C ASN A 259 9.13 15.89 -17.00
N TYR A 260 9.34 16.42 -18.20
CA TYR A 260 10.64 16.48 -18.83
C TYR A 260 11.30 17.83 -18.47
N PRO A 261 12.59 17.85 -18.07
CA PRO A 261 13.52 16.72 -17.92
C PRO A 261 13.51 16.06 -16.52
N GLN A 262 12.78 16.61 -15.54
CA GLN A 262 12.91 16.26 -14.11
C GLN A 262 12.60 14.80 -13.79
N SER A 263 11.72 14.16 -14.56
CA SER A 263 11.34 12.75 -14.39
C SER A 263 12.23 11.80 -15.19
N LEU A 264 13.31 12.25 -15.85
CA LEU A 264 14.27 11.39 -16.54
C LEU A 264 15.60 11.31 -15.79
N SER A 265 16.28 10.17 -15.95
CA SER A 265 17.59 9.90 -15.35
C SER A 265 18.68 9.88 -16.42
N GLY A 266 19.95 9.98 -16.02
CA GLY A 266 21.12 10.14 -16.91
C GLY A 266 21.13 9.26 -18.18
N PRO A 267 20.90 7.93 -18.09
CA PRO A 267 20.87 7.05 -19.26
C PRO A 267 19.72 7.35 -20.23
N HIS A 268 18.59 7.89 -19.75
CA HIS A 268 17.43 8.18 -20.59
C HIS A 268 17.68 9.36 -21.53
N PHE A 269 18.51 10.32 -21.15
CA PHE A 269 18.85 11.48 -22.00
C PHE A 269 19.65 11.10 -23.26
N LYS A 270 20.28 9.92 -23.29
CA LYS A 270 21.00 9.40 -24.47
C LYS A 270 20.09 8.72 -25.49
N ARG A 271 18.82 8.49 -25.16
CA ARG A 271 17.85 7.80 -26.02
C ARG A 271 17.19 8.77 -27.01
N SER A 272 16.56 8.24 -28.05
CA SER A 272 15.79 9.05 -29.01
C SER A 272 14.61 9.75 -28.33
N ALA A 273 14.15 10.90 -28.84
CA ALA A 273 12.96 11.59 -28.32
C ALA A 273 11.72 10.69 -28.32
N ALA A 274 11.60 9.78 -29.30
CA ALA A 274 10.54 8.77 -29.35
C ALA A 274 10.56 7.83 -28.14
N GLU A 275 11.75 7.35 -27.73
CA GLU A 275 11.90 6.52 -26.54
C GLU A 275 11.67 7.31 -25.25
N GLN A 276 12.19 8.54 -25.17
CA GLN A 276 11.98 9.41 -24.01
C GLN A 276 10.49 9.74 -23.80
N GLY A 277 9.75 10.01 -24.89
CA GLY A 277 8.30 10.22 -24.83
C GLY A 277 7.55 8.99 -24.31
N ARG A 278 7.94 7.77 -24.73
CA ARG A 278 7.37 6.53 -24.20
C ARG A 278 7.69 6.34 -22.71
N ILE A 279 8.91 6.68 -22.29
CA ILE A 279 9.32 6.62 -20.87
C ILE A 279 8.46 7.58 -20.03
N LEU A 280 8.26 8.82 -20.48
CA LEU A 280 7.39 9.79 -19.79
C LEU A 280 5.95 9.27 -19.63
N MET A 281 5.38 8.70 -20.70
CA MET A 281 4.05 8.08 -20.62
C MET A 281 4.00 6.93 -19.62
N ARG A 282 5.01 6.05 -19.61
CA ARG A 282 5.09 4.94 -18.65
C ARG A 282 5.20 5.46 -17.21
N LYS A 283 5.98 6.52 -16.98
CA LYS A 283 6.13 7.17 -15.67
C LYS A 283 4.83 7.84 -15.19
N ALA A 284 4.11 8.53 -16.07
CA ALA A 284 2.79 9.07 -15.75
C ALA A 284 1.77 7.96 -15.45
N ALA A 285 1.79 6.86 -16.20
CA ALA A 285 0.95 5.69 -15.93
C ALA A 285 1.27 5.02 -14.58
N LYS A 286 2.56 4.92 -14.21
CA LYS A 286 2.97 4.45 -12.88
C LYS A 286 2.43 5.35 -11.78
N ALA A 287 2.46 6.68 -11.98
CA ALA A 287 1.88 7.63 -11.02
C ALA A 287 0.35 7.46 -10.87
N ILE A 288 -0.39 7.14 -11.94
CA ILE A 288 -1.81 6.77 -11.84
C ILE A 288 -2.00 5.51 -11.00
N ALA A 289 -1.21 4.47 -11.26
CA ALA A 289 -1.30 3.22 -10.50
C ALA A 289 -1.07 3.49 -9.00
N THR A 290 -0.07 4.31 -8.67
CA THR A 290 0.18 4.77 -7.29
C THR A 290 -1.00 5.57 -6.73
N ALA A 291 -1.60 6.49 -7.50
CA ALA A 291 -2.78 7.26 -7.08
C ALA A 291 -3.98 6.34 -6.74
N LYS A 292 -4.27 5.37 -7.63
CA LYS A 292 -5.33 4.39 -7.42
C LYS A 292 -5.07 3.53 -6.19
N ASP A 293 -3.82 3.15 -5.97
CA ASP A 293 -3.39 2.42 -4.77
C ASP A 293 -3.41 3.27 -3.50
N PHE A 294 -3.24 4.60 -3.59
CA PHE A 294 -3.21 5.52 -2.44
C PHE A 294 -4.60 5.79 -1.86
N GLY A 295 -5.65 5.62 -2.67
CA GLY A 295 -7.04 5.85 -2.24
C GLY A 295 -8.02 6.12 -3.39
N ARG A 296 -7.53 6.20 -4.64
CA ARG A 296 -8.29 6.70 -5.81
C ARG A 296 -8.73 8.16 -5.62
N ASN A 297 -9.35 8.74 -6.65
CA ASN A 297 -9.79 10.14 -6.63
C ASN A 297 -8.70 11.12 -6.15
N CYS A 298 -7.46 10.94 -6.59
CA CYS A 298 -6.34 11.79 -6.19
C CYS A 298 -5.34 11.99 -7.34
N VAL A 299 -4.46 12.99 -7.16
CA VAL A 299 -3.40 13.33 -8.12
C VAL A 299 -2.06 12.93 -7.54
N PHE A 300 -1.23 12.29 -8.35
CA PHE A 300 0.11 11.88 -7.95
C PHE A 300 1.16 12.30 -8.98
N ALA A 301 2.27 12.87 -8.51
CA ALA A 301 3.43 13.16 -9.35
C ALA A 301 4.34 11.93 -9.39
N TYR A 302 4.92 11.61 -10.55
CA TYR A 302 5.91 10.53 -10.61
C TYR A 302 7.10 10.77 -9.66
N SER A 303 7.55 12.03 -9.52
CA SER A 303 8.64 12.41 -8.60
C SER A 303 8.36 12.10 -7.13
N ASP A 304 7.07 12.07 -6.75
CA ASP A 304 6.66 11.90 -5.37
C ASP A 304 6.53 10.41 -4.99
N ILE A 305 6.61 9.48 -5.96
CA ILE A 305 6.36 8.05 -5.70
C ILE A 305 7.39 7.49 -4.74
N LEU A 306 8.67 7.83 -4.96
CA LEU A 306 9.73 7.41 -4.06
C LEU A 306 9.55 8.03 -2.67
N GLN A 307 9.08 9.28 -2.58
CA GLN A 307 8.99 9.99 -1.30
C GLN A 307 7.84 9.52 -0.43
N LYS A 308 6.66 9.26 -1.00
CA LYS A 308 5.43 8.98 -0.23
C LYS A 308 4.47 7.97 -0.88
N GLY A 309 4.82 7.45 -2.05
CA GLY A 309 3.95 6.58 -2.85
C GLY A 309 4.20 5.09 -2.67
N GLY A 310 5.19 4.70 -1.87
CA GLY A 310 5.49 3.30 -1.61
C GLY A 310 4.54 2.65 -0.61
N LYS A 311 4.35 1.34 -0.74
CA LYS A 311 3.64 0.49 0.23
C LYS A 311 4.37 -0.81 0.49
N VAL A 312 4.10 -1.41 1.64
CA VAL A 312 4.46 -2.79 1.96
C VAL A 312 3.52 -3.73 1.18
N LEU A 313 4.08 -4.57 0.33
CA LEU A 313 3.34 -5.58 -0.43
C LEU A 313 3.10 -6.83 0.40
N GLU A 314 4.15 -7.29 1.09
CA GLU A 314 4.15 -8.54 1.85
C GLU A 314 5.20 -8.46 2.96
N VAL A 315 4.92 -9.13 4.08
CA VAL A 315 5.86 -9.34 5.18
C VAL A 315 6.45 -10.72 5.04
N LEU A 316 7.78 -10.79 4.97
CA LEU A 316 8.55 -12.01 4.77
C LEU A 316 9.17 -12.46 6.11
N PRO A 317 9.57 -13.74 6.24
CA PRO A 317 10.31 -14.22 7.41
C PRO A 317 11.60 -13.42 7.66
N LEU A 318 12.13 -13.51 8.88
CA LEU A 318 13.40 -12.87 9.28
C LEU A 318 13.40 -11.34 9.14
N GLN A 319 12.30 -10.69 9.53
CA GLN A 319 12.15 -9.23 9.55
C GLN A 319 12.36 -8.56 8.16
N ARG A 320 12.04 -9.28 7.09
CA ARG A 320 12.11 -8.75 5.72
C ARG A 320 10.73 -8.36 5.23
N ILE A 321 10.68 -7.40 4.31
CA ILE A 321 9.44 -6.95 3.68
C ILE A 321 9.67 -6.70 2.19
N ALA A 322 8.64 -6.99 1.39
CA ALA A 322 8.60 -6.61 -0.01
C ALA A 322 7.91 -5.26 -0.16
N LEU A 323 8.52 -4.35 -0.92
CA LEU A 323 8.06 -2.98 -1.12
C LEU A 323 7.64 -2.75 -2.57
N SER A 324 6.63 -1.89 -2.78
CA SER A 324 6.11 -1.54 -4.11
C SER A 324 6.96 -0.53 -4.89
N ILE A 325 8.14 -0.20 -4.40
CA ILE A 325 9.07 0.76 -4.98
C ILE A 325 10.31 0.01 -5.49
N GLY A 326 10.63 0.16 -6.77
CA GLY A 326 11.79 -0.47 -7.41
C GLY A 326 12.68 0.54 -8.14
N GLN A 327 13.60 0.04 -8.95
CA GLN A 327 14.49 0.84 -9.79
C GLN A 327 13.71 1.77 -10.73
N SER A 328 12.50 1.36 -11.14
CA SER A 328 11.61 2.14 -12.00
C SER A 328 11.19 3.48 -11.42
N VAL A 329 11.32 3.68 -10.11
CA VAL A 329 11.04 4.93 -9.37
C VAL A 329 12.30 5.48 -8.69
N ASP A 330 13.47 5.07 -9.19
CA ASP A 330 14.79 5.51 -8.73
C ASP A 330 15.12 5.08 -7.27
N ALA A 331 14.49 4.00 -6.78
CA ALA A 331 14.87 3.38 -5.50
C ALA A 331 16.28 2.78 -5.56
N ARG A 332 17.00 2.81 -4.43
CA ARG A 332 18.40 2.35 -4.32
C ARG A 332 18.61 1.56 -3.05
N GLU A 333 19.55 0.62 -3.10
CA GLU A 333 20.06 -0.08 -1.93
C GLU A 333 20.62 0.89 -0.88
N GLY A 334 20.29 0.65 0.38
CA GLY A 334 20.57 1.54 1.50
C GLY A 334 19.54 2.66 1.70
N GLY A 335 18.57 2.83 0.81
CA GLY A 335 17.48 3.79 0.99
C GLY A 335 16.65 3.46 2.24
N ARG A 336 16.45 4.44 3.13
CA ARG A 336 15.72 4.27 4.39
C ARG A 336 14.33 4.87 4.32
N PHE A 337 13.36 4.16 4.89
CA PHE A 337 11.96 4.53 4.87
C PHE A 337 11.33 4.37 6.25
N LEU A 338 10.39 5.26 6.58
CA LEU A 338 9.44 5.07 7.67
C LEU A 338 8.19 4.37 7.14
N VAL A 339 7.70 3.41 7.90
CA VAL A 339 6.48 2.65 7.61
C VAL A 339 5.34 3.18 8.47
N TRP A 340 4.18 3.43 7.87
CA TRP A 340 3.02 4.03 8.52
C TRP A 340 1.76 3.22 8.23
N SER A 341 0.83 3.14 9.19
CA SER A 341 -0.48 2.58 8.90
C SER A 341 -1.36 3.60 8.16
N PRO A 342 -2.04 3.21 7.06
CA PRO A 342 -2.97 4.09 6.34
C PRO A 342 -4.19 4.48 7.18
N ASP A 343 -4.64 3.62 8.09
CA ASP A 343 -5.86 3.83 8.91
C ASP A 343 -5.71 4.98 9.93
N TYR A 344 -4.48 5.41 10.18
CA TYR A 344 -4.13 6.42 11.18
C TYR A 344 -3.74 7.78 10.57
N GLN A 345 -3.76 7.91 9.24
CA GLN A 345 -3.51 9.18 8.55
C GLN A 345 -4.76 10.09 8.52
N SER A 346 -5.97 9.56 8.74
CA SER A 346 -7.16 10.39 8.93
C SER A 346 -7.23 10.85 10.38
N GLY A 347 -7.11 12.18 10.59
CA GLY A 347 -7.40 12.83 11.87
C GLY A 347 -8.87 12.71 12.24
N THR A 348 -9.31 11.50 12.60
CA THR A 348 -10.66 11.23 13.08
C THR A 348 -10.78 11.86 14.46
N GLN A 349 -11.45 13.02 14.52
CA GLN A 349 -11.92 13.57 15.79
C GLN A 349 -12.85 12.53 16.44
N ALA A 350 -12.49 12.09 17.65
CA ALA A 350 -13.30 11.21 18.45
C ALA A 350 -14.71 11.79 18.61
N LYS A 351 -15.74 11.00 18.27
CA LYS A 351 -17.11 11.24 18.71
C LYS A 351 -17.44 10.20 19.77
N LEU A 352 -17.91 10.67 20.93
CA LEU A 352 -18.57 9.83 21.92
C LEU A 352 -19.87 9.29 21.32
N THR A 353 -19.98 7.97 21.21
CA THR A 353 -21.27 7.28 21.18
C THR A 353 -21.70 6.94 22.59
N GLU A 354 -23.01 6.85 22.83
CA GLU A 354 -23.65 6.70 24.15
C GLU A 354 -23.22 5.44 24.95
N ASP A 355 -22.50 4.51 24.34
CA ASP A 355 -22.06 3.23 24.95
C ASP A 355 -20.64 3.24 25.58
N GLU A 356 -20.10 4.40 25.98
CA GLU A 356 -18.81 4.52 26.71
C GLU A 356 -17.60 3.75 26.10
N ARG A 357 -17.60 3.46 24.79
CA ARG A 357 -16.39 2.98 24.10
C ARG A 357 -15.54 4.16 23.65
N ILE A 358 -14.41 4.35 24.33
CA ILE A 358 -13.37 5.31 23.93
C ILE A 358 -12.72 4.82 22.62
N SER A 359 -13.05 5.44 21.49
CA SER A 359 -12.14 5.42 20.33
C SER A 359 -11.11 6.54 20.53
N GLY A 360 -9.92 6.17 21.01
CA GLY A 360 -8.84 7.11 21.31
C GLY A 360 -8.20 7.71 20.05
N SER A 361 -7.61 8.89 20.19
CA SER A 361 -6.60 9.39 19.25
C SER A 361 -5.32 8.58 19.47
N TYR A 362 -4.97 7.74 18.51
CA TYR A 362 -3.67 7.08 18.53
C TYR A 362 -2.60 8.05 18.01
N PRO A 363 -1.40 8.07 18.63
CA PRO A 363 -0.34 8.93 18.17
C PRO A 363 0.01 8.63 16.71
N THR A 364 0.33 9.67 15.95
CA THR A 364 0.96 9.64 14.62
C THR A 364 2.39 9.10 14.71
N MET A 365 2.58 7.92 15.29
CA MET A 365 3.85 7.20 15.30
C MET A 365 3.96 6.30 14.07
N TYR A 366 5.13 6.28 13.46
CA TYR A 366 5.46 5.30 12.42
C TYR A 366 5.55 3.91 13.06
N LYS A 367 5.22 2.85 12.34
CA LYS A 367 5.32 1.45 12.79
C LYS A 367 6.76 0.94 12.79
N ALA A 368 7.54 1.30 11.77
CA ALA A 368 8.89 0.78 11.61
C ALA A 368 9.81 1.74 10.84
N GLU A 369 11.11 1.62 11.07
CA GLU A 369 12.14 2.10 10.14
C GLU A 369 12.70 0.90 9.37
N VAL A 370 12.82 1.03 8.06
CA VAL A 370 13.22 -0.06 7.16
C VAL A 370 14.31 0.42 6.21
N VAL A 371 15.21 -0.48 5.83
CA VAL A 371 16.28 -0.19 4.87
C VAL A 371 16.20 -1.13 3.68
N ILE A 372 16.28 -0.59 2.48
CA ILE A 372 16.31 -1.39 1.26
C ILE A 372 17.64 -2.16 1.18
N ILE A 373 17.55 -3.47 1.06
CA ILE A 373 18.69 -4.39 0.92
C ILE A 373 18.92 -4.82 -0.53
N GLU A 374 17.86 -4.91 -1.33
CA GLU A 374 17.90 -5.33 -2.73
C GLU A 374 16.83 -4.56 -3.52
N VAL A 375 17.17 -4.11 -4.72
CA VAL A 375 16.23 -3.41 -5.61
C VAL A 375 16.09 -4.18 -6.92
N GLN A 376 14.86 -4.50 -7.29
CA GLN A 376 14.49 -5.00 -8.61
C GLN A 376 13.80 -3.90 -9.43
N GLU A 377 13.38 -4.21 -10.66
CA GLU A 377 12.80 -3.20 -11.56
C GLU A 377 11.57 -2.51 -10.95
N GLU A 378 10.60 -3.27 -10.43
CA GLU A 378 9.31 -2.74 -9.94
C GLU A 378 9.10 -2.90 -8.43
N ILE A 379 9.89 -3.76 -7.77
CA ILE A 379 9.81 -4.07 -6.34
C ILE A 379 11.19 -3.92 -5.68
N ALA A 380 11.22 -3.76 -4.37
CA ALA A 380 12.43 -3.83 -3.57
C ALA A 380 12.22 -4.68 -2.33
N PHE A 381 13.28 -5.32 -1.85
CA PHE A 381 13.28 -6.00 -0.56
C PHE A 381 13.96 -5.10 0.45
N ALA A 382 13.32 -4.96 1.60
CA ALA A 382 13.86 -4.21 2.72
C ALA A 382 13.92 -5.08 3.97
N GLU A 383 14.87 -4.75 4.83
CA GLU A 383 14.95 -5.28 6.18
C GLU A 383 14.35 -4.25 7.13
N ILE A 384 13.48 -4.70 8.03
CA ILE A 384 13.01 -3.90 9.15
C ILE A 384 14.21 -3.69 10.05
N LEU A 385 14.66 -2.45 10.21
CA LEU A 385 15.74 -2.12 11.16
C LEU A 385 15.22 -2.15 12.59
N HIS A 386 13.97 -1.71 12.77
CA HIS A 386 13.38 -1.51 14.08
C HIS A 386 11.86 -1.25 13.96
N LEU A 387 11.09 -1.77 14.94
CA LEU A 387 9.66 -1.52 15.15
C LEU A 387 9.44 -0.56 16.32
N SER A 388 8.71 0.54 16.09
CA SER A 388 8.45 1.58 17.09
C SER A 388 7.87 1.00 18.37
N ASP A 389 6.84 0.16 18.21
CA ASP A 389 6.19 -0.67 19.21
C ASP A 389 6.24 -2.13 18.76
N THR A 390 6.71 -3.03 19.63
CA THR A 390 6.79 -4.46 19.36
C THR A 390 5.41 -5.11 19.27
N ALA A 391 4.39 -4.54 19.93
CA ALA A 391 3.00 -4.98 19.83
C ALA A 391 2.32 -4.56 18.51
N TRP A 392 2.96 -3.69 17.71
CA TRP A 392 2.38 -3.16 16.49
C TRP A 392 3.24 -3.48 15.25
N PRO A 393 3.12 -4.70 14.69
CA PRO A 393 3.94 -5.13 13.57
C PRO A 393 3.60 -4.41 12.26
N VAL A 394 4.57 -4.42 11.35
CA VAL A 394 4.35 -4.03 9.95
C VAL A 394 3.42 -5.04 9.29
N THR A 395 2.49 -4.54 8.49
CA THR A 395 1.49 -5.34 7.77
C THR A 395 1.44 -4.96 6.30
N ALA A 396 1.01 -5.88 5.44
CA ALA A 396 0.76 -5.57 4.03
C ALA A 396 -0.25 -4.41 3.90
N GLY A 397 0.04 -3.44 3.04
CA GLY A 397 -0.74 -2.21 2.86
C GLY A 397 -0.20 -0.98 3.61
N ASP A 398 0.72 -1.16 4.56
CA ASP A 398 1.38 -0.04 5.23
C ASP A 398 2.13 0.87 4.23
N ARG A 399 2.17 2.17 4.49
CA ARG A 399 2.73 3.21 3.60
C ARG A 399 4.16 3.56 3.94
N LEU A 400 4.91 3.95 2.93
CA LEU A 400 6.32 4.31 3.06
C LEU A 400 6.51 5.81 2.88
N THR A 401 7.34 6.39 3.75
CA THR A 401 7.86 7.75 3.59
C THR A 401 9.38 7.69 3.58
N LEU A 402 10.00 8.22 2.52
CA LEU A 402 11.46 8.30 2.39
C LEU A 402 12.03 9.19 3.50
N LEU A 403 13.08 8.72 4.16
CA LEU A 403 13.87 9.54 5.07
C LEU A 403 14.92 10.33 4.28
N ASP A 404 14.74 11.64 4.22
CA ASP A 404 15.70 12.57 3.60
C ASP A 404 16.99 12.60 4.44
N GLU A 405 17.95 11.76 4.07
CA GLU A 405 19.35 12.09 4.33
C GLU A 405 19.70 13.23 3.37
N LYS A 406 20.08 14.39 3.89
CA LYS A 406 20.50 15.53 3.07
C LYS A 406 21.73 15.14 2.26
N ASP A 407 21.52 14.53 1.11
CA ASP A 407 22.51 14.36 0.07
C ASP A 407 22.52 15.67 -0.70
N SER A 408 23.65 16.37 -0.60
CA SER A 408 23.83 17.56 -1.39
C SER A 408 23.85 17.14 -2.86
N PHE A 409 23.10 17.86 -3.70
CA PHE A 409 22.96 17.57 -5.14
C PHE A 409 24.32 17.50 -5.89
N PHE A 410 25.40 17.98 -5.28
CA PHE A 410 26.76 17.95 -5.82
C PHE A 410 27.51 16.61 -5.58
N ASP A 411 27.01 15.73 -4.71
CA ASP A 411 27.68 14.45 -4.41
C ASP A 411 27.54 13.40 -5.53
N ALA A 412 26.60 13.60 -6.47
CA ALA A 412 26.37 12.69 -7.60
C ALA A 412 27.44 12.75 -8.70
N GLN A 413 28.44 13.63 -8.61
CA GLN A 413 29.55 13.74 -9.57
C GLN A 413 30.79 12.91 -9.18
N ALA A 414 30.84 12.28 -8.01
CA ALA A 414 31.95 11.40 -7.66
C ALA A 414 31.78 10.03 -8.34
N GLY A 415 32.61 9.77 -9.35
CA GLY A 415 32.72 8.46 -9.99
C GLY A 415 33.16 7.35 -9.02
N PRO A 416 33.17 6.08 -9.45
CA PRO A 416 33.19 4.93 -8.54
C PRO A 416 34.46 4.74 -7.69
N GLU A 417 35.56 5.46 -7.91
CA GLU A 417 36.86 5.04 -7.34
C GLU A 417 37.82 6.16 -6.87
N THR A 418 37.42 7.42 -6.73
CA THR A 418 38.36 8.46 -6.26
C THR A 418 37.89 9.18 -4.99
N SER A 419 38.51 8.79 -3.88
CA SER A 419 38.71 9.58 -2.63
C SER A 419 37.49 10.26 -2.01
N ALA A 420 36.37 9.55 -1.83
CA ALA A 420 35.28 10.06 -1.01
C ALA A 420 35.70 10.09 0.47
N THR A 421 35.90 11.28 1.03
CA THR A 421 35.94 11.46 2.49
C THR A 421 34.72 10.77 3.09
N PRO A 422 34.88 9.90 4.11
CA PRO A 422 33.76 9.12 4.62
C PRO A 422 32.67 10.07 5.13
N GLN A 423 31.45 9.90 4.60
CA GLN A 423 30.34 10.76 4.94
C GLN A 423 29.93 10.51 6.40
N ARG A 424 30.06 11.56 7.21
CA ARG A 424 29.63 11.58 8.60
C ARG A 424 28.28 12.27 8.70
N ASP A 425 27.49 11.85 9.67
CA ASP A 425 26.27 12.53 10.06
C ASP A 425 26.62 13.93 10.59
N MET A 426 25.99 14.97 10.04
CA MET A 426 26.33 16.35 10.39
C MET A 426 25.90 16.73 11.81
N VAL A 427 24.95 15.98 12.38
CA VAL A 427 24.44 16.24 13.74
C VAL A 427 25.37 15.61 14.78
N THR A 428 25.65 14.32 14.65
CA THR A 428 26.42 13.57 15.65
C THR A 428 27.92 13.53 15.40
N GLY A 429 28.36 13.78 14.17
CA GLY A 429 29.77 13.56 13.76
C GLY A 429 30.15 12.08 13.61
N LEU A 430 29.22 11.15 13.84
CA LEU A 430 29.40 9.70 13.67
C LEU A 430 29.27 9.30 12.19
N PHE A 431 29.62 8.07 11.84
CA PHE A 431 29.38 7.58 10.47
C PHE A 431 27.87 7.45 10.19
N ARG A 432 27.43 7.78 8.98
CA ARG A 432 26.07 7.45 8.54
C ARG A 432 25.90 5.92 8.45
N TYR A 433 24.65 5.46 8.40
CA TYR A 433 24.32 4.02 8.44
C TYR A 433 25.09 3.21 7.39
N LYS A 434 25.07 3.64 6.12
CA LYS A 434 25.71 2.93 5.01
C LYS A 434 27.23 2.81 5.20
N GLU A 435 27.88 3.91 5.56
CA GLU A 435 29.32 3.98 5.81
C GLU A 435 29.71 3.14 7.02
N PHE A 436 28.92 3.19 8.10
CA PHE A 436 29.12 2.40 9.30
C PHE A 436 29.05 0.91 8.97
N ILE A 437 27.97 0.43 8.34
CA ILE A 437 27.77 -0.98 8.01
C ILE A 437 28.86 -1.48 7.05
N GLY A 438 29.25 -0.66 6.06
CA GLY A 438 30.36 -0.99 5.15
C GLY A 438 31.72 -1.05 5.85
N ARG A 439 31.94 -0.28 6.93
CA ARG A 439 33.16 -0.32 7.75
C ARG A 439 33.12 -1.48 8.73
N TYR A 440 32.03 -1.67 9.45
CA TYR A 440 31.76 -2.80 10.34
C TYR A 440 31.98 -4.14 9.62
N SER A 441 31.44 -4.28 8.40
CA SER A 441 31.61 -5.49 7.58
C SER A 441 33.07 -5.80 7.23
N ARG A 442 33.90 -4.78 6.99
CA ARG A 442 35.34 -4.95 6.72
C ARG A 442 36.14 -5.23 7.99
N LEU A 443 35.86 -4.50 9.07
CA LEU A 443 36.58 -4.64 10.34
C LEU A 443 36.34 -6.01 10.97
N ARG A 444 35.09 -6.49 10.98
CA ARG A 444 34.75 -7.78 11.61
C ARG A 444 35.41 -8.98 10.95
N GLN A 445 35.67 -8.95 9.64
CA GLN A 445 36.23 -10.09 8.90
C GLN A 445 37.60 -10.56 9.44
N ASN A 446 38.41 -9.62 9.95
CA ASN A 446 39.77 -9.88 10.42
C ASN A 446 39.88 -9.88 11.95
N MET A 447 38.77 -10.04 12.68
CA MET A 447 38.74 -10.02 14.14
C MET A 447 38.26 -11.35 14.72
N ASP A 448 38.99 -11.83 15.73
CA ASP A 448 38.66 -13.05 16.46
C ASP A 448 37.79 -12.79 17.70
N LYS A 449 37.80 -11.54 18.19
CA LYS A 449 36.98 -11.08 19.31
C LYS A 449 36.54 -9.63 19.06
N PHE A 450 35.26 -9.33 19.23
CA PHE A 450 34.71 -7.98 19.17
C PHE A 450 33.32 -7.93 19.80
N SER A 451 32.86 -6.73 20.16
CA SER A 451 31.50 -6.49 20.63
C SER A 451 30.81 -5.40 19.82
N VAL A 452 29.49 -5.44 19.79
CA VAL A 452 28.62 -4.42 19.21
C VAL A 452 27.61 -4.00 20.27
N ALA A 453 27.33 -2.71 20.34
CA ALA A 453 26.23 -2.18 21.14
C ALA A 453 25.31 -1.33 20.26
N VAL A 454 24.00 -1.57 20.36
CA VAL A 454 22.98 -0.71 19.76
C VAL A 454 22.24 -0.03 20.91
N LEU A 455 22.27 1.30 20.91
CA LEU A 455 21.56 2.13 21.87
C LEU A 455 20.37 2.77 21.19
N ARG A 456 19.25 2.81 21.90
CA ARG A 456 18.00 3.39 21.42
C ARG A 456 17.41 4.31 22.46
N LEU A 457 17.06 5.51 22.00
CA LEU A 457 16.28 6.46 22.76
C LEU A 457 14.83 5.98 22.87
N ALA A 458 14.30 5.91 24.09
CA ALA A 458 12.87 5.71 24.30
C ALA A 458 12.16 6.98 23.80
N ALA A 459 11.24 6.82 22.84
CA ALA A 459 10.50 7.96 22.32
C ALA A 459 9.67 8.58 23.44
N GLY A 460 9.99 9.80 23.85
CA GLY A 460 9.09 10.59 24.70
C GLY A 460 7.77 10.77 23.95
N VAL A 461 6.66 10.38 24.58
CA VAL A 461 5.31 10.68 24.09
C VAL A 461 5.14 12.19 24.12
N THR A 462 5.55 12.89 23.05
CA THR A 462 5.21 14.30 22.87
C THR A 462 4.72 14.55 21.46
N ASP A 463 3.40 14.66 21.42
CA ASP A 463 2.56 15.20 20.37
C ASP A 463 2.93 16.67 20.09
N GLN A 464 3.94 16.93 19.25
CA GLN A 464 4.17 18.26 18.69
C GLN A 464 4.61 18.20 17.22
N GLY A 465 3.69 18.61 16.34
CA GLY A 465 3.81 18.59 14.89
C GLY A 465 5.16 19.08 14.35
N GLY A 466 5.72 18.29 13.42
CA GLY A 466 6.82 18.68 12.53
C GLY A 466 8.21 18.90 13.16
N ASN A 467 8.34 18.97 14.49
CA ASN A 467 9.62 19.22 15.18
C ASN A 467 10.26 17.96 15.81
N PHE A 468 9.61 16.80 15.74
CA PHE A 468 10.10 15.53 16.30
C PHE A 468 11.55 15.22 15.88
N GLN A 469 11.85 15.27 14.58
CA GLN A 469 13.19 14.94 14.07
C GLN A 469 14.27 15.87 14.64
N LYS A 470 13.98 17.17 14.81
CA LYS A 470 14.94 18.13 15.37
C LYS A 470 15.21 17.90 16.86
N ILE A 471 14.19 17.51 17.61
CA ILE A 471 14.31 17.20 19.05
C ILE A 471 15.15 15.93 19.22
N THR A 472 14.79 14.87 18.50
CA THR A 472 15.53 13.60 18.51
C THR A 472 16.98 13.80 18.06
N ASP A 473 17.22 14.63 17.03
CA ASP A 473 18.58 14.96 16.58
C ASP A 473 19.42 15.61 17.69
N ALA A 474 18.84 16.54 18.45
CA ALA A 474 19.53 17.20 19.57
C ALA A 474 19.85 16.22 20.72
N GLU A 475 18.93 15.31 21.05
CA GLU A 475 19.13 14.29 22.08
C GLU A 475 20.20 13.28 21.66
N VAL A 476 20.13 12.78 20.43
CA VAL A 476 21.12 11.85 19.89
C VAL A 476 22.51 12.48 19.83
N GLN A 477 22.61 13.78 19.52
CA GLN A 477 23.89 14.52 19.58
C GLN A 477 24.49 14.55 21.00
N LYS A 478 23.67 14.78 22.04
CA LYS A 478 24.13 14.77 23.44
C LYS A 478 24.64 13.39 23.84
N ILE A 479 23.92 12.33 23.47
CA ILE A 479 24.30 10.94 23.76
C ILE A 479 25.62 10.61 23.07
N ALA A 480 25.76 10.94 21.79
CA ALA A 480 27.01 10.71 21.04
C ALA A 480 28.20 11.43 21.69
N SER A 481 28.02 12.69 22.09
CA SER A 481 29.07 13.47 22.77
C SER A 481 29.45 12.88 24.13
N ARG A 482 28.46 12.33 24.87
CA ARG A 482 28.70 11.68 26.17
C ARG A 482 29.39 10.34 26.00
N ALA A 483 29.03 9.56 24.99
CA ALA A 483 29.63 8.27 24.68
C ALA A 483 31.13 8.39 24.39
N GLU A 484 31.55 9.38 23.59
CA GLU A 484 32.97 9.64 23.30
C GLU A 484 33.81 9.97 24.55
N ASN A 485 33.18 10.51 25.61
CA ASN A 485 33.85 10.78 26.88
C ASN A 485 33.93 9.55 27.81
N ILE A 486 33.00 8.59 27.67
CA ILE A 486 32.90 7.40 28.53
C ILE A 486 33.67 6.22 27.96
N PHE A 487 33.71 6.07 26.63
CA PHE A 487 34.37 4.95 25.97
C PHE A 487 35.89 5.17 25.94
N GLU A 488 36.58 4.62 26.94
CA GLU A 488 38.04 4.73 27.10
C GLU A 488 38.83 3.74 26.21
N VAL A 489 38.15 3.03 25.30
CA VAL A 489 38.73 2.03 24.40
C VAL A 489 38.55 2.43 22.94
N ASP A 490 39.33 1.83 22.04
CA ASP A 490 39.13 1.97 20.60
C ASP A 490 37.70 1.55 20.24
N HIS A 491 36.98 2.41 19.53
CA HIS A 491 35.59 2.19 19.16
C HIS A 491 35.27 2.90 17.85
N THR A 492 34.21 2.45 17.19
CA THR A 492 33.67 3.12 15.99
C THR A 492 32.18 3.31 16.20
N GLY A 493 31.70 4.55 16.16
CA GLY A 493 30.28 4.89 16.28
C GLY A 493 29.60 5.21 14.95
N GLY A 494 28.30 4.92 14.85
CA GLY A 494 27.46 5.23 13.70
C GLY A 494 26.03 5.62 14.09
N ARG A 495 25.39 6.41 13.23
CA ARG A 495 23.95 6.67 13.30
C ARG A 495 23.21 5.45 12.74
N TYR A 496 22.57 4.66 13.60
CA TYR A 496 21.90 3.41 13.21
C TYR A 496 20.49 3.64 12.66
N SER A 497 19.73 4.53 13.32
CA SER A 497 18.36 4.90 12.94
C SER A 497 18.10 6.38 13.26
N LEU A 498 16.86 6.87 13.10
CA LEU A 498 16.49 8.21 13.58
C LEU A 498 16.76 8.42 15.08
N ASN A 499 16.55 7.41 15.93
CA ASN A 499 16.63 7.52 17.39
C ASN A 499 17.62 6.52 18.01
N SER A 500 18.44 5.86 17.19
CA SER A 500 19.37 4.83 17.63
C SER A 500 20.80 5.07 17.15
N LEU A 501 21.74 4.76 18.01
CA LEU A 501 23.18 4.78 17.77
C LEU A 501 23.74 3.37 17.82
N ILE A 502 24.78 3.12 17.04
CA ILE A 502 25.49 1.84 17.05
C ILE A 502 26.97 2.08 17.30
N TYR A 503 27.57 1.23 18.13
CA TYR A 503 28.99 1.25 18.43
C TYR A 503 29.61 -0.12 18.23
N PHE A 504 30.79 -0.14 17.62
CA PHE A 504 31.61 -1.32 17.40
C PHE A 504 32.88 -1.22 18.26
N PHE A 505 33.13 -2.24 19.08
CA PHE A 505 34.23 -2.31 20.02
C PHE A 505 35.19 -3.45 19.64
N PRO A 506 36.30 -3.16 18.94
CA PRO A 506 37.30 -4.16 18.59
C PRO A 506 37.96 -4.79 19.82
N LYS A 507 38.10 -6.12 19.82
CA LYS A 507 38.83 -6.92 20.84
C LYS A 507 38.29 -6.85 22.28
N GLN A 508 37.15 -6.21 22.50
CA GLN A 508 36.48 -6.19 23.81
C GLN A 508 35.57 -7.41 23.99
N ASP A 509 35.25 -7.76 25.23
CA ASP A 509 34.19 -8.71 25.60
C ASP A 509 32.89 -7.99 25.92
N SER A 510 31.85 -8.79 26.17
CA SER A 510 30.54 -8.29 26.55
C SER A 510 30.57 -7.60 27.91
N ASP A 511 31.26 -8.15 28.91
CA ASP A 511 31.25 -7.63 30.27
C ASP A 511 31.83 -6.21 30.34
N SER A 512 33.01 -5.99 29.74
CA SER A 512 33.64 -4.65 29.71
C SER A 512 32.78 -3.64 28.96
N VAL A 513 32.13 -4.04 27.86
CA VAL A 513 31.25 -3.16 27.09
C VAL A 513 29.95 -2.89 27.83
N MET A 514 29.39 -3.87 28.52
CA MET A 514 28.20 -3.72 29.35
C MET A 514 28.41 -2.69 30.46
N GLU A 515 29.56 -2.69 31.13
CA GLU A 515 29.89 -1.68 32.15
C GLU A 515 29.92 -0.25 31.58
N MET A 516 30.58 -0.07 30.43
CA MET A 516 30.63 1.24 29.76
C MET A 516 29.24 1.71 29.30
N ILE A 517 28.43 0.80 28.74
CA ILE A 517 27.08 1.12 28.28
C ILE A 517 26.15 1.42 29.46
N LEU A 518 26.22 0.66 30.55
CA LEU A 518 25.47 0.93 31.78
C LEU A 518 25.82 2.30 32.37
N LYS A 519 27.11 2.65 32.38
CA LYS A 519 27.57 3.98 32.82
C LYS A 519 26.99 5.08 31.93
N LEU A 520 27.04 4.92 30.61
CA LEU A 520 26.46 5.86 29.64
C LEU A 520 24.95 6.04 29.84
N VAL A 521 24.19 4.95 29.98
CA VAL A 521 22.73 5.01 30.18
C VAL A 521 22.38 5.75 31.48
N ARG A 522 23.07 5.45 32.59
CA ARG A 522 22.85 6.13 33.88
C ARG A 522 23.20 7.62 33.82
N GLU A 523 24.31 7.98 33.21
CA GLU A 523 24.70 9.40 33.06
C GLU A 523 23.75 10.17 32.15
N CYS A 524 23.28 9.57 31.05
CA CYS A 524 22.31 10.22 30.17
C CYS A 524 20.95 10.42 30.85
N GLU A 525 20.50 9.47 31.66
CA GLU A 525 19.28 9.61 32.44
C GLU A 525 19.43 10.69 33.52
N ALA A 526 20.56 10.71 34.25
CA ALA A 526 20.79 11.67 35.32
C ALA A 526 21.05 13.11 34.83
N ASP A 527 21.85 13.29 33.79
CA ASP A 527 22.31 14.60 33.35
C ASP A 527 21.37 15.25 32.33
N PHE A 528 20.61 14.45 31.58
CA PHE A 528 19.81 14.93 30.45
C PHE A 528 18.33 14.54 30.51
N ASP A 529 17.90 13.73 31.48
CA ASP A 529 16.54 13.15 31.54
C ASP A 529 16.18 12.33 30.28
N ILE A 530 17.19 11.66 29.73
CA ILE A 530 17.10 10.89 28.49
C ILE A 530 17.03 9.40 28.84
N ALA A 531 15.88 8.77 28.63
CA ALA A 531 15.70 7.33 28.81
C ALA A 531 16.29 6.54 27.62
N LEU A 532 17.28 5.69 27.91
CA LEU A 532 17.97 4.86 26.92
C LEU A 532 17.78 3.38 27.19
N SER A 533 17.59 2.64 26.11
CA SER A 533 17.66 1.18 26.07
C SER A 533 18.90 0.76 25.28
N ALA A 534 19.59 -0.31 25.67
CA ALA A 534 20.77 -0.76 24.95
C ALA A 534 20.89 -2.29 24.94
N GLY A 535 21.16 -2.83 23.75
CA GLY A 535 21.52 -4.23 23.55
C GLY A 535 23.02 -4.35 23.26
N VAL A 536 23.68 -5.35 23.85
CA VAL A 536 25.10 -5.65 23.61
C VAL A 536 25.27 -7.10 23.18
N ALA A 537 26.05 -7.35 22.13
CA ALA A 537 26.42 -8.70 21.72
C ALA A 537 27.90 -8.80 21.37
N SER A 538 28.49 -9.97 21.59
CA SER A 538 29.92 -10.21 21.40
C SER A 538 30.20 -11.46 20.56
N PHE A 539 31.31 -11.43 19.83
CA PHE A 539 31.87 -12.58 19.13
C PHE A 539 33.12 -13.08 19.87
N PRO A 540 33.32 -14.39 20.03
CA PRO A 540 32.40 -15.48 19.66
C PRO A 540 31.27 -15.67 20.69
N PHE A 541 30.10 -16.12 20.23
CA PHE A 541 29.00 -16.58 21.08
C PHE A 541 28.27 -17.74 20.37
N LEU A 542 28.17 -18.89 21.04
CA LEU A 542 27.70 -20.15 20.44
C LEU A 542 28.37 -20.42 19.07
N ASN A 543 27.61 -20.90 18.09
CA ASN A 543 28.06 -21.18 16.73
C ASN A 543 27.71 -20.04 15.74
N TYR A 544 27.38 -18.84 16.24
CA TYR A 544 27.06 -17.70 15.39
C TYR A 544 28.27 -17.22 14.60
N ARG A 545 28.03 -16.90 13.33
CA ARG A 545 29.01 -16.28 12.43
C ARG A 545 29.18 -14.81 12.81
N ARG A 546 30.33 -14.26 12.45
CA ARG A 546 30.62 -12.81 12.57
C ARG A 546 29.55 -11.92 11.91
N SER A 547 28.88 -12.43 10.88
CA SER A 547 27.81 -11.73 10.19
C SER A 547 26.54 -11.53 11.03
N GLU A 548 26.28 -12.44 11.97
CA GLU A 548 25.03 -12.56 12.74
C GLU A 548 25.08 -11.78 14.06
N ILE A 549 26.26 -11.28 14.46
CA ILE A 549 26.45 -10.62 15.75
C ILE A 549 25.66 -9.31 15.87
N LEU A 550 25.44 -8.60 14.77
CA LEU A 550 24.57 -7.43 14.77
C LEU A 550 23.10 -7.81 15.00
N ASP A 551 22.64 -8.93 14.43
CA ASP A 551 21.28 -9.44 14.67
C ASP A 551 21.11 -9.87 16.13
N ASN A 552 22.09 -10.59 16.67
CA ASN A 552 22.16 -10.94 18.09
C ASN A 552 22.12 -9.68 18.98
N CYS A 553 22.82 -8.62 18.61
CA CYS A 553 22.79 -7.35 19.34
C CYS A 553 21.39 -6.73 19.37
N ARG A 554 20.62 -6.87 18.29
CA ARG A 554 19.23 -6.41 18.20
C ARG A 554 18.29 -7.26 19.06
N LYS A 555 18.47 -8.58 19.07
CA LYS A 555 17.76 -9.47 20.01
C LYS A 555 18.04 -9.09 21.47
N GLY A 556 19.29 -8.73 21.77
CA GLY A 556 19.66 -8.17 23.08
C GLY A 556 19.00 -6.83 23.37
N LEU A 557 18.79 -5.97 22.36
CA LEU A 557 18.06 -4.71 22.54
C LEU A 557 16.57 -4.95 22.82
N ASP A 558 15.94 -5.91 22.10
CA ASP A 558 14.55 -6.31 22.35
C ASP A 558 14.39 -6.83 23.79
N HIS A 559 15.34 -7.62 24.28
CA HIS A 559 15.41 -8.04 25.69
C HIS A 559 15.50 -6.82 26.63
N ALA A 560 16.43 -5.90 26.39
CA ALA A 560 16.62 -4.71 27.21
C ALA A 560 15.36 -3.84 27.35
N MET A 561 14.57 -3.74 26.27
CA MET A 561 13.32 -2.97 26.25
C MET A 561 12.19 -3.59 27.09
N MET A 562 12.28 -4.87 27.45
CA MET A 562 11.31 -5.55 28.32
C MET A 562 11.71 -5.50 29.81
N MET A 563 12.88 -4.95 30.14
CA MET A 563 13.39 -4.87 31.51
C MET A 563 12.97 -3.57 32.21
N GLU A 564 12.98 -3.59 33.54
CA GLU A 564 12.94 -2.37 34.36
C GLU A 564 14.26 -1.59 34.24
N LYS A 565 14.24 -0.29 34.58
CA LYS A 565 15.44 0.56 34.50
C LYS A 565 16.57 0.05 35.42
N PRO A 566 17.83 0.05 34.97
CA PRO A 566 18.32 0.48 33.66
C PRO A 566 18.04 -0.57 32.56
N MET A 567 17.51 -0.10 31.42
CA MET A 567 17.11 -0.95 30.28
C MET A 567 18.32 -1.36 29.43
N VAL A 568 19.26 -2.14 30.00
CA VAL A 568 20.46 -2.60 29.30
C VAL A 568 20.57 -4.10 29.42
N ALA A 569 20.67 -4.79 28.28
CA ALA A 569 20.80 -6.25 28.26
C ALA A 569 21.91 -6.73 27.32
N GLN A 570 22.55 -7.80 27.76
CA GLN A 570 23.45 -8.58 26.94
C GLN A 570 22.66 -9.65 26.18
N PHE A 571 23.06 -9.92 24.95
CA PHE A 571 22.57 -11.05 24.19
C PHE A 571 22.96 -12.38 24.84
N ASP A 572 21.97 -13.12 25.29
CA ASP A 572 22.08 -14.33 26.12
C ASP A 572 20.91 -15.30 25.87
N SER A 573 20.74 -16.30 26.74
CA SER A 573 19.64 -17.28 26.66
C SER A 573 18.26 -16.63 26.76
N VAL A 574 18.10 -15.57 27.57
CA VAL A 574 16.83 -14.85 27.71
C VAL A 574 16.49 -14.11 26.43
N SER A 575 17.48 -13.49 25.81
CA SER A 575 17.34 -12.81 24.52
C SER A 575 16.89 -13.76 23.41
N LEU A 576 17.45 -14.99 23.39
CA LEU A 576 17.04 -16.07 22.48
C LEU A 576 15.62 -16.56 22.77
N ASN A 577 15.23 -16.66 24.04
CA ASN A 577 13.87 -17.04 24.44
C ASN A 577 12.83 -16.02 23.95
N ILE A 578 13.09 -14.72 24.13
CA ILE A 578 12.21 -13.64 23.67
C ILE A 578 12.09 -13.66 22.13
N ALA A 579 13.21 -13.87 21.42
CA ALA A 579 13.19 -13.99 19.97
C ALA A 579 12.39 -15.21 19.49
N ALA A 580 12.49 -16.34 20.20
CA ALA A 580 11.73 -17.56 19.91
C ALA A 580 10.23 -17.38 20.17
N ASP A 581 9.83 -16.77 21.28
CA ASP A 581 8.44 -16.45 21.60
C ASP A 581 7.82 -15.56 20.52
N ARG A 582 8.59 -14.62 19.97
CA ARG A 582 8.16 -13.78 18.85
C ARG A 582 7.88 -14.60 17.59
N LEU A 583 8.81 -15.46 17.18
CA LEU A 583 8.63 -16.34 16.01
C LEU A 583 7.41 -17.26 16.18
N TYR A 584 7.18 -17.73 17.41
CA TYR A 584 6.01 -18.55 17.73
C TYR A 584 4.70 -17.77 17.54
N VAL A 585 4.62 -16.51 18.00
CA VAL A 585 3.45 -15.65 17.79
C VAL A 585 3.25 -15.33 16.30
N ASP A 586 4.32 -15.13 15.55
CA ASP A 586 4.30 -14.91 14.10
C ASP A 586 3.91 -16.18 13.31
N GLY A 587 3.81 -17.34 13.98
CA GLY A 587 3.44 -18.63 13.38
C GLY A 587 4.60 -19.42 12.80
N ASP A 588 5.84 -18.92 12.86
CA ASP A 588 7.05 -19.66 12.47
C ASP A 588 7.51 -20.57 13.61
N ILE A 589 6.77 -21.66 13.82
CA ILE A 589 7.04 -22.63 14.88
C ILE A 589 8.40 -23.33 14.67
N TYR A 590 8.84 -23.51 13.42
CA TYR A 590 10.14 -24.12 13.14
C TYR A 590 11.29 -23.19 13.54
N GLY A 591 11.22 -21.90 13.19
CA GLY A 591 12.18 -20.89 13.64
C GLY A 591 12.22 -20.79 15.16
N ALA A 592 11.06 -20.78 15.82
CA ALA A 592 10.96 -20.76 17.28
C ALA A 592 11.68 -21.95 17.93
N VAL A 593 11.49 -23.18 17.42
CA VAL A 593 12.17 -24.38 17.92
C VAL A 593 13.69 -24.25 17.88
N GLU A 594 14.24 -23.72 16.80
CA GLU A 594 15.69 -23.56 16.65
C GLU A 594 16.24 -22.50 17.64
N GLU A 595 15.54 -21.37 17.79
CA GLU A 595 15.94 -20.34 18.77
C GLU A 595 15.81 -20.84 20.22
N PHE A 596 14.76 -21.58 20.60
CA PHE A 596 14.68 -22.19 21.94
C PHE A 596 15.79 -23.22 22.19
N ARG A 597 16.18 -23.99 21.17
CA ARG A 597 17.33 -24.91 21.29
C ARG A 597 18.63 -24.16 21.51
N LEU A 598 18.84 -23.05 20.81
CA LEU A 598 19.99 -22.18 21.03
C LEU A 598 19.97 -21.55 22.43
N ALA A 599 18.78 -21.14 22.91
CA ALA A 599 18.61 -20.64 24.28
C ALA A 599 19.05 -21.69 25.32
N LEU A 600 18.64 -22.95 25.12
CA LEU A 600 19.03 -24.07 26.00
C LEU A 600 20.50 -24.51 25.84
N LEU A 601 21.13 -24.21 24.71
CA LEU A 601 22.56 -24.41 24.51
C LEU A 601 23.38 -23.32 25.22
N ALA A 602 22.87 -22.09 25.27
CA ALA A 602 23.46 -20.99 26.03
C ALA A 602 23.27 -21.16 27.54
N ASP A 603 22.10 -21.62 27.97
CA ASP A 603 21.77 -21.91 29.36
C ASP A 603 20.86 -23.14 29.44
N SER A 604 21.41 -24.26 29.89
CA SER A 604 20.66 -25.51 30.05
C SER A 604 19.61 -25.46 31.15
N ASP A 605 19.64 -24.47 32.04
CA ASP A 605 18.73 -24.36 33.17
C ASP A 605 17.57 -23.38 32.89
N ASN A 606 17.50 -22.84 31.66
CA ASN A 606 16.39 -21.98 31.24
C ASN A 606 15.07 -22.78 31.11
N ILE A 607 14.34 -22.84 32.22
CA ILE A 607 13.06 -23.54 32.35
C ILE A 607 12.00 -22.97 31.40
N LEU A 608 11.98 -21.66 31.18
CA LEU A 608 11.01 -21.00 30.30
C LEU A 608 11.20 -21.46 28.85
N ALA A 609 12.44 -21.41 28.34
CA ALA A 609 12.76 -21.89 27.00
C ALA A 609 12.46 -23.38 26.82
N ARG A 610 12.72 -24.20 27.85
CA ARG A 610 12.40 -25.64 27.82
C ARG A 610 10.91 -25.90 27.76
N ASN A 611 10.12 -25.19 28.57
CA ASN A 611 8.66 -25.30 28.56
C ASN A 611 8.09 -24.86 27.19
N SER A 612 8.52 -23.72 26.66
CA SER A 612 8.08 -23.23 25.35
C SER A 612 8.51 -24.12 24.18
N LEU A 613 9.71 -24.72 24.24
CA LEU A 613 10.14 -25.74 23.28
C LEU A 613 9.22 -26.97 23.30
N GLY A 614 8.78 -27.40 24.49
CA GLY A 614 7.79 -28.48 24.64
C GLY A 614 6.47 -28.14 23.95
N ILE A 615 5.96 -26.92 24.12
CA ILE A 615 4.74 -26.44 23.46
C ILE A 615 4.89 -26.48 21.94
N CYS A 616 6.03 -26.00 21.41
CA CYS A 616 6.31 -26.02 19.97
C CYS A 616 6.32 -27.45 19.41
N TYR A 617 6.95 -28.41 20.09
CA TYR A 617 6.92 -29.81 19.64
C TYR A 617 5.52 -30.40 19.63
N ALA A 618 4.68 -30.08 20.61
CA ALA A 618 3.30 -30.54 20.63
C ALA A 618 2.52 -30.02 19.42
N GLN A 619 2.68 -28.73 19.08
CA GLN A 619 2.04 -28.14 17.89
C GLN A 619 2.54 -28.70 16.56
N LEU A 620 3.83 -29.05 16.47
CA LEU A 620 4.40 -29.71 15.30
C LEU A 620 4.02 -31.20 15.18
N GLY A 621 3.12 -31.70 16.04
CA GLY A 621 2.69 -33.10 16.03
C GLY A 621 3.76 -34.07 16.54
N LYS A 622 4.68 -33.61 17.39
CA LYS A 622 5.75 -34.39 18.02
C LYS A 622 5.55 -34.52 19.55
N PRO A 623 4.42 -35.11 20.01
CA PRO A 623 4.06 -35.14 21.42
C PRO A 623 5.08 -35.87 22.31
N GLU A 624 5.78 -36.90 21.82
CA GLU A 624 6.83 -37.56 22.62
C GLU A 624 8.02 -36.65 22.91
N GLN A 625 8.40 -35.80 21.96
CA GLN A 625 9.48 -34.82 22.17
C GLN A 625 9.02 -33.74 23.16
N ALA A 626 7.75 -33.32 23.08
CA ALA A 626 7.14 -32.37 24.00
C ALA A 626 7.11 -32.92 25.44
N ARG A 627 6.65 -34.17 25.62
CA ARG A 627 6.62 -34.88 26.90
C ARG A 627 7.98 -34.83 27.58
N LYS A 628 9.04 -35.20 26.86
CA LYS A 628 10.40 -35.20 27.38
C LYS A 628 10.84 -33.81 27.87
N GLN A 629 10.45 -32.72 27.19
CA GLN A 629 10.79 -31.37 27.64
C GLN A 629 10.07 -31.01 28.95
N PHE A 630 8.77 -31.33 29.06
CA PHE A 630 8.01 -31.06 30.29
C PHE A 630 8.48 -31.91 31.47
N GLU A 631 8.81 -33.19 31.25
CA GLU A 631 9.40 -34.06 32.28
C GLU A 631 10.72 -33.48 32.80
N GLN A 632 11.60 -33.01 31.92
CA GLN A 632 12.84 -32.34 32.32
C GLN A 632 12.61 -31.03 33.11
N VAL A 633 11.57 -30.25 32.79
CA VAL A 633 11.18 -29.10 33.62
C VAL A 633 10.77 -29.56 35.01
N LEU A 634 10.01 -30.65 35.11
CA LEU A 634 9.51 -31.20 36.38
C LEU A 634 10.59 -31.93 37.19
N GLU A 635 11.66 -32.41 36.56
CA GLU A 635 12.85 -32.90 37.26
C GLU A 635 13.55 -31.76 38.03
N ILE A 636 13.64 -30.57 37.42
CA ILE A 636 14.27 -29.40 38.04
C ILE A 636 13.31 -28.70 39.02
N THR A 637 12.05 -28.54 38.63
CA THR A 637 11.01 -27.87 39.41
C THR A 637 9.75 -28.74 39.47
N PRO A 638 9.67 -29.69 40.42
CA PRO A 638 8.54 -30.63 40.53
C PRO A 638 7.18 -29.98 40.75
N SER A 639 7.16 -28.73 41.23
CA SER A 639 5.98 -27.91 41.51
C SER A 639 5.65 -26.92 40.39
N ASN A 640 6.24 -27.04 39.20
CA ASN A 640 5.95 -26.13 38.09
C ASN A 640 4.55 -26.43 37.51
N ILE A 641 3.58 -25.58 37.84
CA ILE A 641 2.17 -25.70 37.45
C ILE A 641 2.01 -25.73 35.93
N MET A 642 2.69 -24.83 35.20
CA MET A 642 2.60 -24.76 33.74
C MET A 642 3.09 -26.06 33.08
N ALA A 643 4.23 -26.60 33.52
CA ALA A 643 4.76 -27.85 33.00
C ALA A 643 3.87 -29.06 33.36
N LEU A 644 3.25 -29.08 34.55
CA LEU A 644 2.28 -30.13 34.92
C LEU A 644 1.05 -30.10 34.02
N TYR A 645 0.46 -28.93 33.80
CA TYR A 645 -0.68 -28.78 32.90
C TYR A 645 -0.32 -29.18 31.46
N ASN A 646 0.83 -28.71 30.96
CA ASN A 646 1.28 -29.03 29.61
C ASN A 646 1.63 -30.51 29.43
N LEU A 647 2.22 -31.16 30.45
CA LEU A 647 2.44 -32.60 30.47
C LEU A 647 1.10 -33.34 30.38
N GLY A 648 0.09 -32.92 31.17
CA GLY A 648 -1.25 -33.51 31.11
C GLY A 648 -1.86 -33.41 29.72
N TRP A 649 -1.70 -32.25 29.07
CA TRP A 649 -2.19 -32.01 27.71
C TRP A 649 -1.50 -32.92 26.68
N VAL A 650 -0.18 -33.06 26.76
CA VAL A 650 0.57 -33.93 25.86
C VAL A 650 0.28 -35.41 26.10
N CYS A 651 0.15 -35.85 27.35
CA CYS A 651 -0.26 -37.22 27.66
C CYS A 651 -1.66 -37.52 27.10
N GLN A 652 -2.58 -36.56 27.12
CA GLN A 652 -3.88 -36.70 26.48
C GLN A 652 -3.76 -36.85 24.96
N MET A 653 -2.87 -36.09 24.29
CA MET A 653 -2.60 -36.22 22.86
C MET A 653 -2.02 -37.59 22.49
N LEU A 654 -1.21 -38.19 23.37
CA LEU A 654 -0.65 -39.53 23.23
C LEU A 654 -1.67 -40.65 23.52
N GLY A 655 -2.85 -40.32 24.06
CA GLY A 655 -3.84 -41.30 24.51
C GLY A 655 -3.60 -41.85 25.91
N ASN A 656 -2.59 -41.36 26.63
CA ASN A 656 -2.22 -41.78 28.00
C ASN A 656 -3.10 -41.06 29.03
N ARG A 657 -4.36 -41.48 29.15
CA ARG A 657 -5.36 -40.79 29.98
C ARG A 657 -5.05 -40.79 31.47
N GLU A 658 -4.53 -41.89 32.01
CA GLU A 658 -4.18 -41.97 33.44
C GLU A 658 -3.05 -41.02 33.81
N GLU A 659 -2.00 -40.95 32.97
CA GLU A 659 -0.90 -39.98 33.16
C GLU A 659 -1.40 -38.54 33.04
N ALA A 660 -2.31 -38.27 32.09
CA ALA A 660 -2.92 -36.96 31.92
C ALA A 660 -3.73 -36.54 33.16
N ARG A 661 -4.60 -37.43 33.65
CA ARG A 661 -5.39 -37.23 34.88
C ARG A 661 -4.48 -36.95 36.08
N ASN A 662 -3.44 -37.76 36.29
CA ASN A 662 -2.47 -37.54 37.38
C ASN A 662 -1.78 -36.17 37.27
N ALA A 663 -1.33 -35.78 36.09
CA ALA A 663 -0.69 -34.48 35.89
C ALA A 663 -1.62 -33.30 36.21
N TYR A 664 -2.88 -33.35 35.78
CA TYR A 664 -3.88 -32.33 36.11
C TYR A 664 -4.28 -32.34 37.58
N GLU A 665 -4.41 -33.50 38.22
CA GLU A 665 -4.68 -33.59 39.66
C GLU A 665 -3.51 -33.04 40.49
N ARG A 666 -2.26 -33.26 40.06
CA ARG A 666 -1.08 -32.63 40.67
C ARG A 666 -1.11 -31.12 40.51
N CYS A 667 -1.54 -30.62 39.35
CA CYS A 667 -1.78 -29.19 39.14
C CYS A 667 -2.79 -28.65 40.17
N LEU A 668 -3.93 -29.31 40.35
CA LEU A 668 -4.96 -28.92 41.33
C LEU A 668 -4.54 -29.09 42.81
N LYS A 669 -3.59 -29.97 43.12
CA LYS A 669 -3.00 -30.05 44.46
C LYS A 669 -2.16 -28.81 44.79
N LEU A 670 -1.52 -28.22 43.79
CA LEU A 670 -0.68 -27.02 43.94
C LEU A 670 -1.52 -25.74 43.81
N GLU A 671 -2.47 -25.73 42.87
CA GLU A 671 -3.37 -24.63 42.59
C GLU A 671 -4.81 -25.15 42.49
N PRO A 672 -5.53 -25.24 43.62
CA PRO A 672 -6.89 -25.80 43.68
C PRO A 672 -7.93 -25.12 42.79
N ASP A 673 -7.64 -23.87 42.39
CA ASP A 673 -8.49 -22.98 41.60
C ASP A 673 -8.01 -22.86 40.14
N ASN A 674 -7.15 -23.78 39.66
CA ASN A 674 -6.72 -23.79 38.27
C ASN A 674 -7.86 -24.23 37.33
N VAL A 675 -8.57 -23.24 36.78
CA VAL A 675 -9.73 -23.41 35.88
C VAL A 675 -9.41 -24.35 34.72
N PHE A 676 -8.26 -24.19 34.08
CA PHE A 676 -7.89 -24.99 32.91
C PHE A 676 -7.76 -26.48 33.26
N SER A 677 -7.16 -26.81 34.40
CA SER A 677 -7.00 -28.20 34.85
C SER A 677 -8.34 -28.82 35.25
N LEU A 678 -9.22 -28.06 35.90
CA LEU A 678 -10.60 -28.51 36.20
C LEU A 678 -11.37 -28.83 34.91
N VAL A 679 -11.34 -27.95 33.91
CA VAL A 679 -12.00 -28.20 32.62
C VAL A 679 -11.41 -29.43 31.93
N ARG A 680 -10.08 -29.61 31.94
CA ARG A 680 -9.43 -30.79 31.33
C ARG A 680 -9.80 -32.09 32.03
N LEU A 681 -9.89 -32.09 33.36
CA LEU A 681 -10.37 -33.25 34.13
C LEU A 681 -11.85 -33.54 33.84
N GLY A 682 -12.69 -32.51 33.73
CA GLY A 682 -14.08 -32.66 33.31
C GLY A 682 -14.21 -33.32 31.94
N VAL A 683 -13.37 -32.91 30.97
CA VAL A 683 -13.35 -33.52 29.62
C VAL A 683 -12.89 -34.98 29.66
N LEU A 684 -11.89 -35.31 30.49
CA LEU A 684 -11.45 -36.69 30.67
C LEU A 684 -12.56 -37.56 31.31
N ALA A 685 -13.22 -37.05 32.36
CA ALA A 685 -14.33 -37.73 33.02
C ALA A 685 -15.55 -37.93 32.09
N GLU A 686 -15.88 -36.94 31.26
CA GLU A 686 -16.94 -37.03 30.24
C GLU A 686 -16.64 -38.15 29.24
N HIS A 687 -15.38 -38.26 28.79
CA HIS A 687 -14.96 -39.35 27.91
C HIS A 687 -15.01 -40.72 28.60
N ASP A 688 -14.72 -40.78 29.91
CA ASP A 688 -14.80 -42.01 30.71
C ASP A 688 -16.26 -42.38 31.09
N LEU A 689 -17.26 -41.68 30.56
CA LEU A 689 -18.70 -41.81 30.83
C LEU A 689 -19.11 -41.49 32.29
N GLY A 690 -18.22 -40.86 33.06
CA GLY A 690 -18.48 -40.36 34.41
C GLY A 690 -19.13 -38.98 34.39
N LEU A 691 -20.38 -38.88 33.92
CA LEU A 691 -21.07 -37.59 33.77
C LEU A 691 -21.20 -36.80 35.08
N ASP A 692 -21.38 -37.48 36.22
CA ASP A 692 -21.48 -36.84 37.53
C ASP A 692 -20.14 -36.24 37.99
N GLU A 693 -19.04 -36.95 37.73
CA GLU A 693 -17.68 -36.46 38.02
C GLU A 693 -17.33 -35.27 37.11
N ALA A 694 -17.67 -35.38 35.81
CA ALA A 694 -17.44 -34.32 34.84
C ALA A 694 -18.20 -33.04 35.21
N GLU A 695 -19.47 -33.16 35.59
CA GLU A 695 -20.29 -32.03 36.02
C GLU A 695 -19.72 -31.36 37.27
N GLN A 696 -19.25 -32.12 38.26
CA GLN A 696 -18.61 -31.55 39.46
C GLN A 696 -17.38 -30.70 39.10
N PHE A 697 -16.53 -31.18 38.19
CA PHE A 697 -15.37 -30.41 37.74
C PHE A 697 -15.77 -29.15 36.97
N TYR A 698 -16.77 -29.23 36.08
CA TYR A 698 -17.24 -28.07 35.32
C TYR A 698 -17.96 -27.05 36.20
N LEU A 699 -18.79 -27.47 37.16
CA LEU A 699 -19.44 -26.58 38.12
C LEU A 699 -18.40 -25.86 38.99
N LYS A 700 -17.43 -26.60 39.53
CA LYS A 700 -16.32 -25.99 40.29
C LYS A 700 -15.54 -24.99 39.44
N ALA A 701 -15.28 -25.30 38.16
CA ALA A 701 -14.63 -24.36 37.25
C ALA A 701 -15.51 -23.14 36.96
N SER A 702 -16.83 -23.29 36.85
CA SER A 702 -17.77 -22.20 36.58
C SER A 702 -17.94 -21.22 37.74
N GLU A 703 -17.58 -21.61 38.97
CA GLU A 703 -17.58 -20.71 40.14
C GLU A 703 -16.34 -19.81 40.19
N LEU A 704 -15.33 -20.10 39.36
CA LEU A 704 -14.04 -19.42 39.35
C LEU A 704 -13.98 -18.36 38.26
N LYS A 705 -13.26 -17.27 38.54
CA LYS A 705 -13.15 -16.12 37.63
C LYS A 705 -12.65 -16.55 36.24
N GLY A 706 -13.52 -16.39 35.22
CA GLY A 706 -13.21 -16.71 33.83
C GLY A 706 -13.44 -18.16 33.44
N GLY A 707 -13.95 -19.01 34.34
CA GLY A 707 -14.29 -20.39 34.04
C GLY A 707 -15.70 -20.57 33.50
N ASP A 708 -16.63 -19.65 33.76
CA ASP A 708 -18.00 -19.65 33.26
C ASP A 708 -18.00 -19.78 31.73
N SER A 709 -17.30 -18.89 31.03
CA SER A 709 -17.23 -18.90 29.56
C SER A 709 -16.66 -20.20 28.97
N LEU A 710 -15.74 -20.84 29.69
CA LEU A 710 -15.09 -22.08 29.26
C LEU A 710 -15.93 -23.33 29.55
N THR A 711 -16.86 -23.28 30.51
CA THR A 711 -17.58 -24.45 31.05
C THR A 711 -19.03 -24.55 30.57
N MET A 712 -19.70 -23.42 30.26
CA MET A 712 -21.13 -23.40 29.94
C MET A 712 -21.52 -24.35 28.79
N ARG A 713 -20.72 -24.41 27.72
CA ARG A 713 -20.98 -25.36 26.62
C ARG A 713 -20.82 -26.82 27.03
N HIS A 714 -19.93 -27.11 27.98
CA HIS A 714 -19.74 -28.47 28.52
C HIS A 714 -20.90 -28.86 29.44
N LEU A 715 -21.32 -27.95 30.34
CA LEU A 715 -22.51 -28.14 31.19
C LEU A 715 -23.78 -28.33 30.36
N ALA A 716 -23.97 -27.53 29.30
CA ALA A 716 -25.08 -27.70 28.37
C ALA A 716 -25.12 -29.11 27.76
N ARG A 717 -23.97 -29.66 27.39
CA ARG A 717 -23.88 -30.99 26.81
C ARG A 717 -24.20 -32.09 27.81
N ILE A 718 -23.78 -31.94 29.06
CA ILE A 718 -24.15 -32.88 30.14
C ILE A 718 -25.67 -32.83 30.37
N SER A 719 -26.26 -31.63 30.49
CA SER A 719 -27.70 -31.46 30.65
C SER A 719 -28.48 -32.06 29.48
N TYR A 720 -28.01 -31.84 28.24
CA TYR A 720 -28.58 -32.43 27.03
C TYR A 720 -28.49 -33.96 27.04
N ALA A 721 -27.35 -34.54 27.43
CA ALA A 721 -27.19 -35.99 27.57
C ALA A 721 -28.13 -36.59 28.64
N ARG A 722 -28.50 -35.80 29.65
CA ARG A 722 -29.48 -36.17 30.69
C ARG A 722 -30.94 -35.83 30.33
N GLN A 723 -31.20 -35.37 29.11
CA GLN A 723 -32.52 -34.96 28.61
C GLN A 723 -33.15 -33.76 29.36
N ASP A 724 -32.33 -32.97 30.08
CA ASP A 724 -32.77 -31.70 30.69
C ASP A 724 -32.60 -30.56 29.67
N MET A 725 -33.57 -30.47 28.75
CA MET A 725 -33.52 -29.56 27.60
C MET A 725 -33.57 -28.08 28.00
N GLU A 726 -34.31 -27.75 29.06
CA GLU A 726 -34.44 -26.38 29.56
C GLU A 726 -33.10 -25.86 30.10
N LYS A 727 -32.43 -26.63 30.97
CA LYS A 727 -31.10 -26.24 31.46
C LYS A 727 -30.04 -26.24 30.35
N ALA A 728 -30.12 -27.18 29.42
CA ALA A 728 -29.20 -27.20 28.27
C ALA A 728 -29.32 -25.91 27.45
N ARG A 729 -30.55 -25.44 27.20
CA ARG A 729 -30.84 -24.19 26.49
C ARG A 729 -30.31 -22.97 27.25
N GLU A 730 -30.55 -22.90 28.56
CA GLU A 730 -30.04 -21.82 29.41
C GLU A 730 -28.52 -21.71 29.34
N TYR A 731 -27.80 -22.82 29.53
CA TYR A 731 -26.34 -22.85 29.45
C TYR A 731 -25.82 -22.47 28.06
N LEU A 732 -26.52 -22.82 26.98
CA LEU A 732 -26.12 -22.42 25.63
C LEU A 732 -26.30 -20.93 25.38
N HIS A 733 -27.37 -20.32 25.90
CA HIS A 733 -27.52 -18.86 25.84
C HIS A 733 -26.42 -18.15 26.63
N LEU A 734 -26.07 -18.65 27.81
CA LEU A 734 -24.93 -18.12 28.58
C LEU A 734 -23.60 -18.27 27.81
N ALA A 735 -23.38 -19.40 27.16
CA ALA A 735 -22.20 -19.63 26.32
C ALA A 735 -22.13 -18.64 25.14
N LEU A 736 -23.25 -18.37 24.46
CA LEU A 736 -23.31 -17.43 23.34
C LEU A 736 -23.22 -15.97 23.77
N ASN A 737 -23.72 -15.62 24.95
CA ASN A 737 -23.51 -14.28 25.53
C ASN A 737 -22.02 -14.04 25.84
N ALA A 738 -21.32 -15.06 26.32
CA ALA A 738 -19.88 -14.98 26.57
C ALA A 738 -19.06 -14.99 25.27
N ASN A 739 -19.44 -15.83 24.30
CA ASN A 739 -18.81 -15.91 22.98
C ASN A 739 -19.86 -16.06 21.88
N HIS A 740 -20.21 -14.93 21.27
CA HIS A 740 -21.19 -14.83 20.19
C HIS A 740 -20.81 -15.63 18.94
N ASN A 741 -19.57 -16.09 18.79
CA ASN A 741 -19.08 -16.87 17.66
C ASN A 741 -18.71 -18.33 18.04
N ASP A 742 -19.25 -18.89 19.12
CA ASP A 742 -19.08 -20.32 19.44
C ASP A 742 -19.94 -21.20 18.52
N ALA A 743 -19.33 -21.68 17.44
CA ALA A 743 -19.98 -22.55 16.45
C ALA A 743 -20.55 -23.85 17.07
N TYR A 744 -19.91 -24.42 18.09
CA TYR A 744 -20.40 -25.66 18.71
C TYR A 744 -21.63 -25.38 19.59
N ALA A 745 -21.65 -24.26 20.30
CA ALA A 745 -22.83 -23.85 21.07
C ALA A 745 -24.01 -23.53 20.13
N MET A 746 -23.77 -22.81 19.03
CA MET A 746 -24.78 -22.54 18.00
C MET A 746 -25.36 -23.84 17.42
N ASN A 747 -24.51 -24.80 17.06
CA ASN A 747 -24.96 -26.07 16.49
C ASN A 747 -25.79 -26.89 17.49
N LEU A 748 -25.35 -26.98 18.76
CA LEU A 748 -26.11 -27.70 19.78
C LEU A 748 -27.46 -27.03 20.08
N LEU A 749 -27.50 -25.70 20.07
CA LEU A 749 -28.74 -24.95 20.26
C LEU A 749 -29.69 -25.09 19.06
N ALA A 750 -29.16 -25.09 17.84
CA ALA A 750 -29.94 -25.37 16.63
C ALA A 750 -30.57 -26.77 16.70
N ARG A 751 -29.80 -27.79 17.10
CA ARG A 751 -30.32 -29.15 17.31
C ARG A 751 -31.44 -29.19 18.35
N LEU A 752 -31.27 -28.49 19.47
CA LEU A 752 -32.33 -28.39 20.50
C LEU A 752 -33.63 -27.80 19.94
N TYR A 753 -33.57 -26.73 19.14
CA TYR A 753 -34.75 -26.13 18.51
C TYR A 753 -35.42 -27.08 17.50
N LEU A 754 -34.63 -27.82 16.72
CA LEU A 754 -35.16 -28.82 15.78
C LEU A 754 -35.84 -29.99 16.51
N GLU A 755 -35.26 -30.45 17.63
CA GLU A 755 -35.81 -31.55 18.43
C GLU A 755 -37.07 -31.14 19.21
N SER A 756 -37.14 -29.89 19.70
CA SER A 756 -38.35 -29.36 20.33
C SER A 756 -39.44 -28.98 19.33
N GLY A 757 -39.09 -28.83 18.05
CA GLY A 757 -39.99 -28.34 17.00
C GLY A 757 -40.32 -26.85 17.14
N GLU A 758 -39.53 -26.11 17.92
CA GLU A 758 -39.71 -24.69 18.20
C GLU A 758 -38.82 -23.85 17.29
N ASP A 759 -39.39 -22.78 16.71
CA ASP A 759 -38.66 -21.76 15.92
C ASP A 759 -37.65 -22.31 14.89
N PRO A 760 -38.10 -23.08 13.87
CA PRO A 760 -37.21 -23.66 12.86
C PRO A 760 -36.40 -22.61 12.08
N GLN A 761 -36.87 -21.35 12.06
CA GLN A 761 -36.17 -20.19 11.51
C GLN A 761 -34.92 -19.83 12.31
N ILE A 762 -35.01 -19.86 13.64
CA ILE A 762 -33.87 -19.60 14.53
C ILE A 762 -32.87 -20.74 14.42
N ALA A 763 -33.35 -21.99 14.38
CA ALA A 763 -32.50 -23.16 14.17
C ALA A 763 -31.70 -23.08 12.86
N GLU A 764 -32.33 -22.67 11.75
CA GLU A 764 -31.63 -22.46 10.47
C GLU A 764 -30.54 -21.40 10.57
N VAL A 765 -30.83 -20.25 11.18
CA VAL A 765 -29.84 -19.16 11.31
C VAL A 765 -28.63 -19.62 12.10
N LEU A 766 -28.85 -20.27 13.25
CA LEU A 766 -27.78 -20.79 14.10
C LEU A 766 -26.98 -21.91 13.40
N ALA A 767 -27.66 -22.83 12.72
CA ALA A 767 -27.01 -23.89 11.95
C ALA A 767 -26.17 -23.31 10.81
N ARG A 768 -26.69 -22.31 10.09
CA ARG A 768 -25.98 -21.63 8.99
C ARG A 768 -24.74 -20.89 9.50
N GLN A 769 -24.84 -20.20 10.63
CA GLN A 769 -23.71 -19.53 11.26
C GLN A 769 -22.66 -20.53 11.75
N SER A 770 -23.07 -21.62 12.39
CA SER A 770 -22.11 -22.64 12.86
C SER A 770 -21.35 -23.30 11.72
N ALA A 771 -22.03 -23.66 10.61
CA ALA A 771 -21.42 -24.23 9.42
C ALA A 771 -20.48 -23.25 8.72
N ALA A 772 -20.84 -21.96 8.64
CA ALA A 772 -19.97 -20.92 8.09
C ALA A 772 -18.70 -20.71 8.93
N LEU A 773 -18.81 -20.77 10.26
CA LEU A 773 -17.68 -20.64 11.18
C LEU A 773 -16.76 -21.88 11.15
N LYS A 774 -17.29 -23.08 10.91
CA LYS A 774 -16.53 -24.33 10.81
C LYS A 774 -16.97 -25.19 9.61
N PRO A 775 -16.55 -24.84 8.39
CA PRO A 775 -16.93 -25.58 7.17
C PRO A 775 -16.44 -27.03 7.11
N GLY A 776 -15.38 -27.38 7.85
CA GLY A 776 -14.81 -28.74 7.85
C GLY A 776 -15.53 -29.75 8.77
N LYS A 777 -16.68 -29.40 9.35
CA LYS A 777 -17.46 -30.29 10.22
C LYS A 777 -18.76 -30.70 9.52
N GLU A 778 -18.79 -31.94 9.02
CA GLU A 778 -19.95 -32.52 8.31
C GLU A 778 -21.24 -32.44 9.16
N GLU A 779 -21.16 -32.70 10.48
CA GLU A 779 -22.30 -32.63 11.41
C GLU A 779 -23.03 -31.27 11.37
N PHE A 780 -22.30 -30.17 11.15
CA PHE A 780 -22.89 -28.82 11.14
C PHE A 780 -23.69 -28.57 9.86
N TRP A 781 -23.20 -29.11 8.74
CA TRP A 781 -23.92 -29.06 7.47
C TRP A 781 -25.16 -29.94 7.48
N GLU A 782 -25.10 -31.12 8.11
CA GLU A 782 -26.29 -31.98 8.29
C GLU A 782 -27.35 -31.31 9.17
N THR A 783 -26.94 -30.63 10.24
CA THR A 783 -27.85 -29.85 11.10
C THR A 783 -28.54 -28.73 10.29
N LEU A 784 -27.80 -28.05 9.41
CA LEU A 784 -28.36 -27.03 8.51
C LEU A 784 -29.31 -27.64 7.47
N ALA A 785 -28.95 -28.76 6.85
CA ALA A 785 -29.81 -29.45 5.89
C ALA A 785 -31.14 -29.84 6.55
N THR A 786 -31.07 -30.41 7.75
CA THR A 786 -32.26 -30.78 8.54
C THR A 786 -33.11 -29.55 8.87
N ALA A 787 -32.50 -28.42 9.25
CA ALA A 787 -33.23 -27.19 9.52
C ALA A 787 -33.96 -26.63 8.27
N LEU A 788 -33.36 -26.76 7.09
CA LEU A 788 -33.95 -26.34 5.82
C LEU A 788 -35.12 -27.25 5.40
N GLU A 789 -35.01 -28.57 5.59
CA GLU A 789 -36.08 -29.54 5.32
C GLU A 789 -37.31 -29.28 6.20
N VAL A 790 -37.11 -29.01 7.49
CA VAL A 790 -38.22 -28.69 8.42
C VAL A 790 -38.97 -27.42 8.00
N GLN A 791 -38.32 -26.52 7.26
CA GLN A 791 -38.96 -25.33 6.68
C GLN A 791 -39.53 -25.53 5.26
N GLY A 792 -39.41 -26.72 4.68
CA GLY A 792 -39.84 -27.01 3.30
C GLY A 792 -38.94 -26.39 2.22
N LYS A 793 -37.67 -26.10 2.55
CA LYS A 793 -36.64 -25.60 1.60
C LYS A 793 -35.83 -26.76 1.02
N ASP A 794 -36.49 -27.78 0.51
CA ASP A 794 -35.87 -29.07 0.12
C ASP A 794 -34.77 -28.90 -0.94
N THR A 795 -34.94 -27.97 -1.88
CA THR A 795 -33.94 -27.70 -2.92
C THR A 795 -32.64 -27.09 -2.36
N GLU A 796 -32.73 -26.28 -1.31
CA GLU A 796 -31.54 -25.73 -0.63
C GLU A 796 -30.89 -26.81 0.24
N ALA A 797 -31.68 -27.65 0.90
CA ALA A 797 -31.18 -28.77 1.68
C ALA A 797 -30.38 -29.77 0.83
N GLU A 798 -30.89 -30.14 -0.35
CA GLU A 798 -30.17 -30.98 -1.32
C GLU A 798 -28.83 -30.35 -1.76
N GLN A 799 -28.82 -29.03 -2.00
CA GLN A 799 -27.60 -28.32 -2.33
C GLN A 799 -26.59 -28.31 -1.18
N VAL A 800 -27.05 -28.16 0.06
CA VAL A 800 -26.19 -28.24 1.24
C VAL A 800 -25.61 -29.65 1.38
N ARG A 801 -26.43 -30.70 1.26
CA ARG A 801 -25.98 -32.09 1.31
C ARG A 801 -25.00 -32.45 0.20
N SER A 802 -25.13 -31.85 -0.99
CA SER A 802 -24.17 -32.04 -2.08
C SER A 802 -22.78 -31.46 -1.82
N ARG A 803 -22.62 -30.65 -0.75
CA ARG A 803 -21.34 -30.05 -0.33
C ARG A 803 -20.67 -30.80 0.82
N ILE A 804 -21.37 -31.73 1.44
CA ILE A 804 -20.85 -32.69 2.43
C ILE A 804 -20.18 -33.82 1.64
#